data_AF-A5UQU1-F1
#
_entry.id   AF-A5UQU1-F1
#
_cell.length_a   1.000
_cell.length_b   1.000
_cell.length_c   1.000
_cell.angle_alpha   90.00
_cell.angle_beta   90.00
_cell.angle_gamma   90.00
#
_symmetry.space_group_name_H-M   'P 1'
#
loop_
_entity.id
_entity.type
_entity.pdbx_description
1 polymer ?
#
loop_
_entity_poly.entity_id
_entity_poly.type
_entity_poly.pdbx_seq_one_letter_code
_entity_poly.pdbx_strand_id
1 'polypeptide(L)'
;MNADTVIIAVTRAGTRLAARLAAELRAAAHVPAKFAAEAPYATPYTAALLDEVRTCWGDYRALVLIMASGIAVRAIAPLIARKTIDPAVVVLDESGRFVIPLLGGHQAGANDLARRIAAITGGQAAITTASDTRGLPALDLLGRDRGWQIADDSALTHTMACLVNGDLVGCFVDPALPDARRLVIEQGADCPNLEYVDDPASLTDPRFAAALLVTHRRIDDLWQTLREKSVRYLPPVLIVGIGCRRGVSVDELHDALRTTLADAGLDEQCVGALATADIKADEPGLVEIAGRLNVPLHVVSRSEITALDAARFSPSAAVTHFDLPGVAEPCAMIAGGGDLLVPKRAFRRCTVAVALRNDTPYQPSNVATTAPAAHPSGVLTLVGIGPGDLGHLTYAAHAALRDADVVAGYRVYIDLIRPLLQPWQEVIVTPAMGDEIGRARQAIAVARSGRRVALISSGDIGIYAMAAPVFEILRDEGWTGDHPAVDVVPGISAFQALAARLGAPIGHDMCIISLSDLLTPWDVIERRLRAAAQADFIVALYNPRSRGRDWQLDAALNIMRTHRPPTTPVAFGRNVSRADERITLTTLAAADPSCADMFTVVLIGNSQSYILGNRMATPRGYARKGQVVLEETAADRRDAPIPGTQRDYPVTLINPGDLSAVVIGGGAVGERKVRGLLNAGIPVRLVSPTATPHLAAWADAGLIVWNRREYEPGDLAGVWLVFAATDQRDVNAQIARNAAAAGILCNVADAPEEGSFHVPAVHRSGGITIAVSSGGVAPARAVALRNALAQWLGEGDVEG
;
A
#
# COMPACT_ATOMS: atom_id res chain seq x y z
N MET A 1 1.42 26.10 -11.16
CA MET A 1 1.73 25.63 -9.79
C MET A 1 3.24 25.47 -9.72
N ASN A 2 3.94 26.35 -9.02
CA ASN A 2 5.37 26.15 -8.77
C ASN A 2 5.51 24.97 -7.81
N ALA A 3 6.42 24.04 -8.09
CA ALA A 3 6.68 22.92 -7.19
C ALA A 3 7.43 23.42 -5.96
N ASP A 4 7.00 23.02 -4.75
CA ASP A 4 7.67 23.40 -3.49
C ASP A 4 8.97 22.63 -3.22
N THR A 5 9.23 21.57 -3.99
CA THR A 5 10.38 20.67 -3.85
C THR A 5 11.11 20.53 -5.18
N VAL A 6 12.44 20.51 -5.12
CA VAL A 6 13.30 20.22 -6.28
C VAL A 6 14.18 19.00 -6.04
N ILE A 7 14.34 18.18 -7.06
CA ILE A 7 15.17 16.97 -7.06
C ILE A 7 16.37 17.17 -7.98
N ILE A 8 17.59 17.09 -7.45
CA ILE A 8 18.82 17.31 -8.20
C ILE A 8 19.60 15.99 -8.28
N ALA A 9 19.89 15.52 -9.49
CA ALA A 9 20.68 14.30 -9.72
C ALA A 9 22.00 14.58 -10.44
N VAL A 10 23.01 13.71 -10.25
CA VAL A 10 24.35 13.89 -10.86
C VAL A 10 24.79 12.74 -11.77
N THR A 11 24.14 11.58 -11.70
CA THR A 11 24.45 10.38 -12.50
C THR A 11 23.28 9.98 -13.40
N ARG A 12 23.54 9.15 -14.41
CA ARG A 12 22.50 8.61 -15.31
C ARG A 12 21.44 7.82 -14.53
N ALA A 13 21.84 6.96 -13.61
CA ALA A 13 20.93 6.18 -12.78
C ALA A 13 20.12 7.11 -11.85
N GLY A 14 20.80 8.09 -11.24
CA GLY A 14 20.15 9.11 -10.43
C GLY A 14 19.14 9.94 -11.22
N THR A 15 19.39 10.26 -12.49
CA THR A 15 18.44 10.97 -13.36
C THR A 15 17.14 10.18 -13.56
N ARG A 16 17.21 8.86 -13.76
CA ARG A 16 16.01 8.00 -13.85
C ARG A 16 15.23 8.00 -12.53
N LEU A 17 15.94 7.92 -11.41
CA LEU A 17 15.33 7.98 -10.09
C LEU A 17 14.67 9.34 -9.82
N ALA A 18 15.33 10.44 -10.21
CA ALA A 18 14.78 11.80 -10.10
C ALA A 18 13.48 11.94 -10.91
N ALA A 19 13.43 11.42 -12.15
CA ALA A 19 12.23 11.45 -12.97
C ALA A 19 11.05 10.73 -12.30
N ARG A 20 11.30 9.55 -11.72
CA ARG A 20 10.29 8.79 -10.98
C ARG A 20 9.81 9.55 -9.74
N LEU A 21 10.73 10.02 -8.91
CA LEU A 21 10.40 10.73 -7.67
C LEU A 21 9.66 12.05 -7.95
N ALA A 22 10.01 12.76 -9.02
CA ALA A 22 9.35 13.99 -9.41
C ALA A 22 7.87 13.79 -9.75
N ALA A 23 7.54 12.68 -10.45
CA ALA A 23 6.16 12.33 -10.77
C ALA A 23 5.35 11.99 -9.51
N GLU A 24 5.90 11.20 -8.59
CA GLU A 24 5.20 10.76 -7.37
C GLU A 24 5.08 11.89 -6.32
N LEU A 25 6.07 12.77 -6.21
CA LEU A 25 6.11 13.86 -5.24
C LEU A 25 5.54 15.19 -5.77
N ARG A 26 5.18 15.26 -7.07
CA ARG A 26 4.83 16.52 -7.76
C ARG A 26 5.93 17.59 -7.60
N ALA A 27 7.18 17.16 -7.72
CA ALA A 27 8.37 17.98 -7.53
C ALA A 27 9.00 18.39 -8.87
N ALA A 28 9.81 19.45 -8.86
CA ALA A 28 10.68 19.78 -9.99
C ALA A 28 11.89 18.82 -10.03
N ALA A 29 12.42 18.51 -11.21
CA ALA A 29 13.62 17.70 -11.37
C ALA A 29 14.67 18.46 -12.17
N HIS A 30 15.89 18.53 -11.66
CA HIS A 30 17.05 19.19 -12.28
C HIS A 30 18.15 18.14 -12.50
N VAL A 31 18.57 17.96 -13.75
CA VAL A 31 19.44 16.85 -14.17
C VAL A 31 20.55 17.33 -15.09
N PRO A 32 21.71 16.65 -15.17
CA PRO A 32 22.79 17.09 -16.04
C PRO A 32 22.36 17.04 -17.50
N ALA A 33 22.65 18.08 -18.29
CA ALA A 33 22.22 18.16 -19.70
C ALA A 33 22.58 16.90 -20.53
N LYS A 34 23.73 16.28 -20.25
CA LYS A 34 24.19 15.03 -20.88
C LYS A 34 23.33 13.79 -20.59
N PHE A 35 22.46 13.84 -19.58
CA PHE A 35 21.55 12.76 -19.20
C PHE A 35 20.07 13.14 -19.37
N ALA A 36 19.75 14.32 -19.92
CA ALA A 36 18.39 14.82 -20.06
C ALA A 36 17.44 13.84 -20.81
N ALA A 37 17.98 13.04 -21.73
CA ALA A 37 17.20 12.02 -22.46
C ALA A 37 16.55 10.97 -21.53
N GLU A 38 17.11 10.73 -20.34
CA GLU A 38 16.59 9.77 -19.35
C GLU A 38 15.44 10.37 -18.51
N ALA A 39 15.24 11.70 -18.58
CA ALA A 39 14.21 12.43 -17.85
C ALA A 39 13.66 13.59 -18.70
N PRO A 40 12.79 13.32 -19.69
CA PRO A 40 12.37 14.32 -20.69
C PRO A 40 11.67 15.57 -20.13
N TYR A 41 11.10 15.47 -18.93
CA TYR A 41 10.39 16.56 -18.25
C TYR A 41 11.25 17.31 -17.22
N ALA A 42 12.51 16.91 -17.04
CA ALA A 42 13.43 17.54 -16.09
C ALA A 42 14.15 18.73 -16.71
N THR A 43 14.44 19.76 -15.90
CA THR A 43 15.23 20.92 -16.29
C THR A 43 16.70 20.50 -16.43
N PRO A 44 17.31 20.60 -17.62
CA PRO A 44 18.72 20.28 -17.80
C PRO A 44 19.59 21.41 -17.28
N TYR A 45 20.63 21.09 -16.51
CA TYR A 45 21.67 22.06 -16.11
C TYR A 45 23.02 21.72 -16.72
N THR A 46 23.78 22.78 -17.04
CA THR A 46 25.16 22.73 -17.57
C THR A 46 26.17 23.36 -16.62
N ALA A 47 25.71 24.12 -15.62
CA ALA A 47 26.54 24.76 -14.61
C ALA A 47 27.18 23.74 -13.65
N ALA A 48 28.13 24.21 -12.82
CA ALA A 48 28.67 23.41 -11.75
C ALA A 48 27.56 23.08 -10.73
N LEU A 49 27.58 21.86 -10.18
CA LEU A 49 26.57 21.40 -9.21
C LEU A 49 26.37 22.37 -8.04
N LEU A 50 27.45 23.00 -7.57
CA LEU A 50 27.40 23.95 -6.47
C LEU A 50 26.55 25.18 -6.81
N ASP A 51 26.66 25.67 -8.04
CA ASP A 51 25.89 26.82 -8.51
C ASP A 51 24.41 26.43 -8.70
N GLU A 52 24.15 25.22 -9.19
CA GLU A 52 22.79 24.69 -9.32
C GLU A 52 22.08 24.59 -7.96
N VAL A 53 22.74 23.99 -6.96
CA VAL A 53 22.22 23.90 -5.59
C VAL A 53 22.00 25.30 -4.99
N ARG A 54 22.91 26.25 -5.26
CA ARG A 54 22.78 27.64 -4.78
C ARG A 54 21.58 28.34 -5.40
N THR A 55 21.36 28.20 -6.71
CA THR A 55 20.18 28.76 -7.39
C THR A 55 18.90 28.20 -6.77
N CYS A 56 18.83 26.89 -6.55
CA CYS A 56 17.65 26.25 -5.99
C CYS A 56 17.41 26.54 -4.50
N TRP A 57 18.41 27.01 -3.74
CA TRP A 57 18.34 27.15 -2.27
C TRP A 57 17.27 28.14 -1.79
N GLY A 58 17.08 29.25 -2.52
CA GLY A 58 16.11 30.29 -2.17
C GLY A 58 14.73 30.09 -2.80
N ASP A 59 14.65 29.28 -3.86
CA ASP A 59 13.45 29.15 -4.69
C ASP A 59 12.53 28.01 -4.23
N TYR A 60 13.05 27.07 -3.44
CA TYR A 60 12.34 25.86 -3.03
C TYR A 60 12.36 25.67 -1.51
N ARG A 61 11.27 25.11 -0.96
CA ARG A 61 11.17 24.79 0.47
C ARG A 61 11.90 23.50 0.84
N ALA A 62 12.14 22.62 -0.14
CA ALA A 62 12.87 21.37 0.05
C ALA A 62 13.73 20.99 -1.16
N LEU A 63 14.92 20.47 -0.89
CA LEU A 63 15.87 19.95 -1.86
C LEU A 63 16.11 18.46 -1.62
N VAL A 64 15.94 17.65 -2.67
CA VAL A 64 16.23 16.22 -2.70
C VAL A 64 17.45 15.99 -3.59
N LEU A 65 18.55 15.54 -3.01
CA LEU A 65 19.84 15.44 -3.69
C LEU A 65 20.21 13.97 -3.92
N ILE A 66 20.18 13.52 -5.18
CA ILE A 66 20.53 12.14 -5.57
C ILE A 66 22.02 12.09 -5.91
N MET A 67 22.84 11.90 -4.86
CA MET A 67 24.29 11.94 -4.90
C MET A 67 24.90 11.40 -3.59
N ALA A 68 26.22 11.23 -3.54
CA ALA A 68 26.90 10.88 -2.30
C ALA A 68 26.74 12.01 -1.25
N SER A 69 26.49 11.63 0.01
CA SER A 69 26.29 12.58 1.13
C SER A 69 27.43 13.58 1.29
N GLY A 70 28.68 13.17 1.10
CA GLY A 70 29.84 14.08 1.15
C GLY A 70 29.81 15.18 0.09
N ILE A 71 29.19 14.93 -1.08
CA ILE A 71 29.01 15.96 -2.11
C ILE A 71 27.92 16.94 -1.67
N ALA A 72 26.78 16.42 -1.22
CA ALA A 72 25.66 17.23 -0.73
C ALA A 72 26.08 18.14 0.43
N VAL A 73 26.78 17.61 1.44
CA VAL A 73 27.27 18.39 2.59
C VAL A 73 28.16 19.55 2.14
N ARG A 74 29.12 19.29 1.23
CA ARG A 74 29.99 20.36 0.68
C ARG A 74 29.20 21.39 -0.12
N ALA A 75 28.15 20.98 -0.82
CA ALA A 75 27.33 21.87 -1.62
C ALA A 75 26.49 22.82 -0.77
N ILE A 76 25.91 22.31 0.32
CA ILE A 76 24.99 23.08 1.16
C ILE A 76 25.71 23.89 2.24
N ALA A 77 26.88 23.44 2.73
CA ALA A 77 27.56 24.05 3.87
C ALA A 77 27.76 25.59 3.77
N PRO A 78 28.09 26.18 2.60
CA PRO A 78 28.21 27.63 2.46
C PRO A 78 26.88 28.41 2.49
N LEU A 79 25.74 27.72 2.42
CA LEU A 79 24.40 28.30 2.26
C LEU A 79 23.56 28.26 3.55
N ILE A 80 23.96 27.43 4.53
CA ILE A 80 23.24 27.25 5.79
C ILE A 80 23.31 28.54 6.61
N ALA A 81 22.15 29.06 7.02
CA ALA A 81 22.05 30.31 7.77
C ALA A 81 21.32 30.14 9.11
N ARG A 82 20.02 29.86 9.09
CA ARG A 82 19.21 29.69 10.31
C ARG A 82 18.14 28.61 10.12
N LYS A 83 17.93 27.80 11.16
CA LYS A 83 16.96 26.69 11.20
C LYS A 83 15.53 27.06 10.77
N THR A 84 15.12 28.31 10.97
CA THR A 84 13.77 28.81 10.67
C THR A 84 13.53 29.16 9.20
N ILE A 85 14.59 29.41 8.42
CA ILE A 85 14.50 29.86 7.02
C ILE A 85 15.16 28.90 6.05
N ASP A 86 16.10 28.07 6.52
CA ASP A 86 16.79 27.12 5.66
C ASP A 86 15.83 26.03 5.15
N PRO A 87 15.93 25.61 3.87
CA PRO A 87 15.09 24.58 3.31
C PRO A 87 15.38 23.19 3.91
N ALA A 88 14.41 22.28 3.79
CA ALA A 88 14.66 20.87 4.07
C ALA A 88 15.63 20.28 3.05
N VAL A 89 16.64 19.54 3.50
CA VAL A 89 17.58 18.86 2.59
C VAL A 89 17.57 17.36 2.88
N VAL A 90 17.25 16.57 1.86
CA VAL A 90 17.27 15.11 1.90
C VAL A 90 18.25 14.59 0.85
N VAL A 91 19.07 13.62 1.21
CA VAL A 91 20.04 12.99 0.31
C VAL A 91 19.72 11.53 0.14
N LEU A 92 19.89 11.02 -1.07
CA LEU A 92 19.82 9.59 -1.32
C LEU A 92 20.87 9.14 -2.34
N ASP A 93 21.25 7.87 -2.27
CA ASP A 93 22.06 7.24 -3.29
C ASP A 93 21.26 6.98 -4.57
N GLU A 94 21.94 6.69 -5.68
CA GLU A 94 21.29 6.52 -6.99
C GLU A 94 20.37 5.30 -7.10
N SER A 95 20.45 4.35 -6.15
CA SER A 95 19.51 3.22 -6.03
C SER A 95 18.33 3.50 -5.09
N GLY A 96 18.35 4.64 -4.38
CA GLY A 96 17.34 5.02 -3.40
C GLY A 96 17.33 4.14 -2.14
N ARG A 97 18.42 3.42 -1.86
CA ARG A 97 18.50 2.47 -0.75
C ARG A 97 18.50 3.18 0.60
N PHE A 98 19.21 4.29 0.73
CA PHE A 98 19.28 5.09 1.94
C PHE A 98 18.80 6.51 1.67
N VAL A 99 17.84 6.97 2.47
CA VAL A 99 17.27 8.31 2.39
C VAL A 99 17.60 9.06 3.67
N ILE A 100 18.49 10.03 3.57
CA ILE A 100 19.17 10.67 4.70
C ILE A 100 18.71 12.12 4.78
N PRO A 101 17.90 12.51 5.77
CA PRO A 101 17.64 13.93 6.05
C PRO A 101 18.94 14.57 6.57
N LEU A 102 19.46 15.56 5.85
CA LEU A 102 20.71 16.26 6.21
C LEU A 102 20.47 17.60 6.92
N LEU A 103 19.40 18.32 6.57
CA LEU A 103 19.09 19.63 7.15
C LEU A 103 17.58 19.79 7.30
N GLY A 104 17.15 20.46 8.37
CA GLY A 104 15.73 20.80 8.54
C GLY A 104 14.84 19.62 8.96
N GLY A 105 15.37 18.68 9.74
CA GLY A 105 14.69 17.44 10.18
C GLY A 105 13.21 17.62 10.58
N HIS A 106 12.94 18.44 11.59
CA HIS A 106 11.59 18.73 12.09
C HIS A 106 10.95 19.95 11.42
N GLN A 107 11.50 21.15 11.65
CA GLN A 107 10.85 22.42 11.25
C GLN A 107 10.58 22.58 9.76
N ALA A 108 11.51 22.12 8.92
CA ALA A 108 11.41 22.20 7.47
C ALA A 108 10.82 20.91 6.85
N GLY A 109 10.59 19.86 7.65
CA GLY A 109 9.95 18.62 7.21
C GLY A 109 10.87 17.61 6.52
N ALA A 110 12.19 17.69 6.70
CA ALA A 110 13.12 16.77 6.03
C ALA A 110 12.95 15.31 6.46
N ASN A 111 12.58 15.06 7.73
CA ASN A 111 12.37 13.70 8.23
C ASN A 111 11.15 13.04 7.57
N ASP A 112 10.04 13.76 7.46
CA ASP A 112 8.84 13.26 6.80
C ASP A 112 9.03 13.09 5.30
N LEU A 113 9.72 14.03 4.65
CA LEU A 113 10.11 13.90 3.26
C LEU A 113 10.98 12.66 3.03
N ALA A 114 11.93 12.39 3.93
CA ALA A 114 12.77 11.20 3.87
C ALA A 114 11.96 9.91 4.01
N ARG A 115 10.99 9.84 4.95
CA ARG A 115 10.07 8.70 5.10
C ARG A 115 9.25 8.44 3.83
N ARG A 116 8.70 9.51 3.25
CA ARG A 116 7.93 9.43 1.99
C ARG A 116 8.76 8.91 0.83
N ILE A 117 9.97 9.45 0.64
CA ILE A 117 10.89 8.99 -0.41
C ILE A 117 11.30 7.53 -0.18
N ALA A 118 11.56 7.12 1.06
CA ALA A 118 11.88 5.73 1.40
C ALA A 118 10.73 4.78 1.03
N ALA A 119 9.48 5.16 1.30
CA ALA A 119 8.30 4.38 0.90
C ALA A 119 8.18 4.23 -0.62
N ILE A 120 8.47 5.28 -1.39
CA ILE A 120 8.44 5.26 -2.86
C ILE A 120 9.55 4.34 -3.41
N THR A 121 10.76 4.49 -2.89
CA THR A 121 11.95 3.79 -3.38
C THR A 121 12.04 2.33 -2.90
N GLY A 122 11.33 1.97 -1.83
CA GLY A 122 11.56 0.74 -1.08
C GLY A 122 12.84 0.78 -0.23
N GLY A 123 13.43 1.96 -0.05
CA GLY A 123 14.63 2.20 0.74
C GLY A 123 14.36 2.41 2.22
N GLN A 124 15.41 2.78 2.95
CA GLN A 124 15.37 3.06 4.38
C GLN A 124 15.66 4.53 4.67
N ALA A 125 14.76 5.18 5.42
CA ALA A 125 15.00 6.53 5.95
C ALA A 125 15.95 6.45 7.16
N ALA A 126 17.12 7.08 7.06
CA ALA A 126 18.15 7.09 8.10
C ALA A 126 18.01 8.34 8.99
N ILE A 127 16.96 8.39 9.81
CA ILE A 127 16.67 9.51 10.70
C ILE A 127 17.52 9.42 11.98
N THR A 128 18.27 10.47 12.30
CA THR A 128 19.22 10.50 13.42
C THR A 128 18.82 11.44 14.56
N THR A 129 17.74 12.21 14.41
CA THR A 129 17.35 13.20 15.41
C THR A 129 16.91 12.54 16.72
N ALA A 130 17.44 13.01 17.85
CA ALA A 130 17.23 12.40 19.18
C ALA A 130 15.77 12.40 19.66
N SER A 131 14.97 13.39 19.26
CA SER A 131 13.53 13.44 19.55
C SER A 131 12.76 12.37 18.75
N ASP A 132 13.02 12.21 17.45
CA ASP A 132 12.37 11.18 16.61
C ASP A 132 12.78 9.75 16.96
N THR A 133 14.06 9.52 17.26
CA THR A 133 14.56 8.19 17.65
C THR A 133 14.02 7.73 19.01
N ARG A 134 13.49 8.66 19.81
CA ARG A 134 12.79 8.41 21.08
C ARG A 134 11.27 8.56 21.00
N GLY A 135 10.71 8.88 19.83
CA GLY A 135 9.27 9.10 19.65
C GLY A 135 8.71 10.37 20.31
N LEU A 136 9.56 11.32 20.71
CA LEU A 136 9.13 12.53 21.41
C LEU A 136 8.53 13.57 20.43
N PRO A 137 7.43 14.25 20.81
CA PRO A 137 6.78 15.28 20.00
C PRO A 137 7.69 16.47 19.77
N ALA A 138 7.64 16.97 18.54
CA ALA A 138 8.21 18.25 18.18
C ALA A 138 7.28 19.36 18.70
N LEU A 139 7.63 19.95 19.86
CA LEU A 139 6.83 20.99 20.51
C LEU A 139 6.54 22.19 19.60
N ASP A 140 7.41 22.49 18.65
CA ASP A 140 7.23 23.55 17.66
C ASP A 140 6.23 23.22 16.53
N LEU A 141 5.87 21.95 16.37
CA LEU A 141 4.85 21.50 15.42
C LEU A 141 3.49 21.26 16.09
N LEU A 142 3.45 21.20 17.43
CA LEU A 142 2.23 20.97 18.19
C LEU A 142 1.18 22.05 17.87
N GLY A 143 0.05 21.61 17.28
CA GLY A 143 -1.06 22.50 16.92
C GLY A 143 -0.85 23.36 15.67
N ARG A 144 0.31 23.28 14.99
CA ARG A 144 0.65 24.14 13.85
C ARG A 144 -0.35 24.03 12.70
N ASP A 145 -0.80 22.83 12.38
CA ASP A 145 -1.80 22.58 11.33
C ASP A 145 -3.19 23.14 11.67
N ARG A 146 -3.45 23.44 12.95
CA ARG A 146 -4.66 24.12 13.44
C ARG A 146 -4.47 25.63 13.66
N GLY A 147 -3.33 26.17 13.21
CA GLY A 147 -2.98 27.58 13.32
C GLY A 147 -2.53 28.02 14.71
N TRP A 148 -2.15 27.09 15.61
CA TRP A 148 -1.63 27.47 16.92
C TRP A 148 -0.33 28.23 16.77
N GLN A 149 -0.16 29.24 17.61
CA GLN A 149 1.06 30.02 17.71
C GLN A 149 1.75 29.72 19.03
N ILE A 150 3.06 29.85 19.07
CA ILE A 150 3.83 29.82 20.32
C ILE A 150 4.10 31.28 20.69
N ALA A 151 3.85 31.66 21.95
CA ALA A 151 4.15 33.00 22.43
C ALA A 151 5.66 33.28 22.28
N ASP A 152 6.02 34.46 21.75
CA ASP A 152 7.40 34.81 21.37
C ASP A 152 8.42 34.67 22.51
N ASP A 153 7.99 34.86 23.76
CA ASP A 153 8.81 34.78 24.96
C ASP A 153 8.84 33.38 25.61
N SER A 154 8.41 32.35 24.87
CA SER A 154 8.43 30.95 25.31
C SER A 154 9.84 30.34 25.33
N ALA A 155 10.14 29.56 26.36
CA ALA A 155 11.41 28.84 26.52
C ALA A 155 11.47 27.52 25.73
N LEU A 156 11.14 27.54 24.44
CA LEU A 156 11.02 26.34 23.59
C LEU A 156 12.27 25.46 23.60
N THR A 157 13.45 26.04 23.47
CA THR A 157 14.72 25.29 23.47
C THR A 157 14.99 24.61 24.80
N HIS A 158 14.73 25.30 25.91
CA HIS A 158 14.89 24.75 27.26
C HIS A 158 13.89 23.62 27.53
N THR A 159 12.62 23.82 27.22
CA THR A 159 11.58 22.80 27.41
C THR A 159 11.83 21.56 26.57
N MET A 160 12.27 21.73 25.31
CA MET A 160 12.69 20.59 24.48
C MET A 160 13.88 19.84 25.09
N ALA A 161 14.86 20.55 25.65
CA ALA A 161 16.01 19.92 26.29
C ALA A 161 15.59 19.11 27.52
N CYS A 162 14.72 19.66 28.37
CA CYS A 162 14.16 18.96 29.53
C CYS A 162 13.41 17.68 29.10
N LEU A 163 12.56 17.80 28.06
CA LEU A 163 11.81 16.66 27.54
C LEU A 163 12.74 15.55 27.05
N VAL A 164 13.79 15.90 26.30
CA VAL A 164 14.79 14.95 25.80
C VAL A 164 15.62 14.33 26.92
N ASN A 165 15.96 15.09 27.96
CA ASN A 165 16.77 14.61 29.08
C ASN A 165 15.98 13.76 30.09
N GLY A 166 14.65 13.66 29.94
CA GLY A 166 13.80 12.91 30.85
C GLY A 166 13.40 13.68 32.11
N ASP A 167 13.66 15.00 32.15
CA ASP A 167 13.23 15.85 33.26
C ASP A 167 11.70 15.99 33.25
N LEU A 168 11.08 16.14 34.42
CA LEU A 168 9.62 16.24 34.53
C LEU A 168 9.11 17.56 33.93
N VAL A 169 8.19 17.45 32.97
CA VAL A 169 7.55 18.58 32.28
C VAL A 169 6.07 18.60 32.66
N GLY A 170 5.59 19.71 33.23
CA GLY A 170 4.17 19.88 33.53
C GLY A 170 3.39 20.33 32.29
N CYS A 171 2.16 19.87 32.12
CA CYS A 171 1.30 20.22 30.99
C CYS A 171 -0.07 20.68 31.46
N PHE A 172 -0.42 21.94 31.18
CA PHE A 172 -1.77 22.45 31.37
C PHE A 172 -2.43 22.73 30.03
N VAL A 173 -3.65 22.22 29.86
CA VAL A 173 -4.53 22.57 28.75
C VAL A 173 -5.85 23.06 29.34
N ASP A 174 -6.29 24.25 28.91
CA ASP A 174 -7.50 24.87 29.43
C ASP A 174 -8.70 23.92 29.29
N PRO A 175 -9.44 23.62 30.38
CA PRO A 175 -10.56 22.68 30.34
C PRO A 175 -11.67 23.07 29.36
N ALA A 176 -11.79 24.35 29.00
CA ALA A 176 -12.75 24.80 28.00
C ALA A 176 -12.33 24.47 26.55
N LEU A 177 -11.17 23.84 26.34
CA LEU A 177 -10.62 23.49 25.03
C LEU A 177 -10.46 21.96 24.89
N PRO A 178 -11.56 21.19 24.82
CA PRO A 178 -11.50 19.73 24.76
C PRO A 178 -10.74 19.21 23.53
N ASP A 179 -10.88 19.88 22.37
CA ASP A 179 -10.15 19.53 21.14
C ASP A 179 -8.64 19.77 21.27
N ALA A 180 -8.25 20.85 21.94
CA ALA A 180 -6.84 21.14 22.23
C ALA A 180 -6.26 20.09 23.18
N ARG A 181 -7.02 19.69 24.19
CA ARG A 181 -6.61 18.66 25.15
C ARG A 181 -6.41 17.31 24.45
N ARG A 182 -7.33 16.93 23.56
CA ARG A 182 -7.20 15.73 22.72
C ARG A 182 -5.92 15.77 21.90
N LEU A 183 -5.66 16.89 21.21
CA LEU A 183 -4.47 17.04 20.39
C LEU A 183 -3.16 16.91 21.19
N VAL A 184 -3.09 17.56 22.34
CA VAL A 184 -1.89 17.55 23.19
C VAL A 184 -1.67 16.17 23.80
N ILE A 185 -2.73 15.43 24.12
CA ILE A 185 -2.65 14.04 24.58
C ILE A 185 -2.19 13.12 23.45
N GLU A 186 -2.79 13.24 22.26
CA GLU A 186 -2.43 12.42 21.09
C GLU A 186 -0.96 12.60 20.70
N GLN A 187 -0.47 13.84 20.68
CA GLN A 187 0.92 14.14 20.32
C GLN A 187 1.87 13.94 21.51
N GLY A 188 1.39 14.01 22.75
CA GLY A 188 2.16 13.82 23.97
C GLY A 188 2.19 12.39 24.52
N ALA A 189 1.48 11.44 23.89
CA ALA A 189 1.28 10.07 24.41
C ALA A 189 2.60 9.30 24.65
N ASP A 190 3.63 9.61 23.86
CA ASP A 190 4.94 8.96 23.93
C ASP A 190 5.95 9.70 24.84
N CYS A 191 5.50 10.69 25.63
CA CYS A 191 6.30 11.42 26.60
C CYS A 191 6.11 10.88 28.03
N PRO A 192 6.95 9.96 28.52
CA PRO A 192 6.80 9.40 29.87
C PRO A 192 7.01 10.41 31.00
N ASN A 193 7.67 11.53 30.71
CA ASN A 193 7.98 12.61 31.64
C ASN A 193 7.05 13.83 31.51
N LEU A 194 5.92 13.69 30.82
CA LEU A 194 4.89 14.73 30.73
C LEU A 194 3.76 14.46 31.74
N GLU A 195 3.54 15.39 32.67
CA GLU A 195 2.50 15.27 33.70
C GLU A 195 1.40 16.32 33.47
N TYR A 196 0.15 15.88 33.31
CA TYR A 196 -0.98 16.78 33.14
C TYR A 196 -1.45 17.34 34.48
N VAL A 197 -1.68 18.64 34.53
CA VAL A 197 -2.24 19.35 35.68
C VAL A 197 -3.54 20.04 35.29
N ASP A 198 -4.51 20.07 36.21
CA ASP A 198 -5.82 20.70 35.98
C ASP A 198 -5.83 22.20 36.32
N ASP A 199 -4.84 22.68 37.08
CA ASP A 199 -4.68 24.08 37.49
C ASP A 199 -3.33 24.62 36.98
N PRO A 200 -3.32 25.73 36.19
CA PRO A 200 -2.08 26.25 35.63
C PRO A 200 -1.10 26.74 36.69
N ALA A 201 -1.56 27.13 37.89
CA ALA A 201 -0.67 27.55 38.97
C ALA A 201 0.22 26.40 39.48
N SER A 202 -0.22 25.14 39.32
CA SER A 202 0.56 23.96 39.70
C SER A 202 1.88 23.83 38.93
N LEU A 203 2.01 24.47 37.76
CA LEU A 203 3.24 24.46 36.96
C LEU A 203 4.39 25.28 37.57
N THR A 204 4.08 26.11 38.58
CA THR A 204 5.10 26.84 39.34
C THR A 204 5.88 25.94 40.30
N ASP A 205 5.37 24.74 40.58
CA ASP A 205 6.04 23.76 41.44
C ASP A 205 7.48 23.50 40.95
N PRO A 206 8.50 23.60 41.84
CA PRO A 206 9.90 23.33 41.50
C PRO A 206 10.16 21.92 40.95
N ARG A 207 9.26 20.96 41.16
CA ARG A 207 9.39 19.61 40.59
C ARG A 207 9.34 19.60 39.06
N PHE A 208 8.68 20.60 38.46
CA PHE A 208 8.61 20.75 37.01
C PHE A 208 9.80 21.58 36.50
N ALA A 209 10.73 20.91 35.83
CA ALA A 209 11.90 21.53 35.21
C ALA A 209 11.52 22.44 34.01
N ALA A 210 10.39 22.12 33.37
CA ALA A 210 9.77 22.93 32.33
C ALA A 210 8.25 22.73 32.29
N ALA A 211 7.53 23.53 31.52
CA ALA A 211 6.09 23.34 31.33
C ALA A 211 5.58 23.62 29.92
N LEU A 212 4.44 23.03 29.58
CA LEU A 212 3.62 23.31 28.40
C LEU A 212 2.29 23.93 28.86
N LEU A 213 1.88 25.00 28.20
CA LEU A 213 0.68 25.75 28.57
C LEU A 213 -0.16 26.04 27.33
N VAL A 214 -1.37 25.50 27.27
CA VAL A 214 -2.30 25.72 26.15
C VAL A 214 -3.56 26.39 26.68
N THR A 215 -3.74 27.68 26.40
CA THR A 215 -4.90 28.42 26.91
C THR A 215 -5.27 29.61 26.02
N HIS A 216 -6.57 29.89 25.96
CA HIS A 216 -7.16 31.08 25.34
C HIS A 216 -7.35 32.23 26.36
N ARG A 217 -7.07 31.96 27.64
CA ARG A 217 -7.19 32.93 28.72
C ARG A 217 -5.93 33.76 28.86
N ARG A 218 -6.13 34.96 29.39
CA ARG A 218 -5.09 35.88 29.80
C ARG A 218 -4.56 35.45 31.18
N ILE A 219 -3.24 35.34 31.28
CA ILE A 219 -2.54 34.72 32.42
C ILE A 219 -1.26 35.49 32.78
N ASP A 220 -1.26 36.80 32.55
CA ASP A 220 -0.05 37.64 32.58
C ASP A 220 0.81 37.45 33.84
N ASP A 221 0.18 37.47 35.03
CA ASP A 221 0.88 37.33 36.31
C ASP A 221 1.57 35.96 36.45
N LEU A 222 0.86 34.90 36.07
CA LEU A 222 1.39 33.54 36.09
C LEU A 222 2.47 33.35 35.02
N TRP A 223 2.26 33.94 33.84
CA TRP A 223 3.19 33.84 32.72
C TRP A 223 4.53 34.52 33.02
N GLN A 224 4.55 35.65 33.74
CA GLN A 224 5.80 36.27 34.20
C GLN A 224 6.68 35.31 35.01
N THR A 225 6.07 34.40 35.77
CA THR A 225 6.78 33.40 36.59
C THR A 225 7.21 32.18 35.75
N LEU A 226 6.42 31.81 34.73
CA LEU A 226 6.61 30.58 33.97
C LEU A 226 7.45 30.74 32.70
N ARG A 227 7.49 31.94 32.09
CA ARG A 227 8.04 32.17 30.74
C ARG A 227 9.47 31.67 30.53
N GLU A 228 10.32 31.73 31.55
CA GLU A 228 11.73 31.32 31.45
C GLU A 228 11.92 29.81 31.35
N LYS A 229 10.90 29.02 31.71
CA LYS A 229 10.95 27.54 31.68
C LYS A 229 9.79 26.90 30.91
N SER A 230 8.93 27.69 30.27
CA SER A 230 7.67 27.16 29.73
C SER A 230 7.42 27.54 28.28
N VAL A 231 6.66 26.70 27.58
CA VAL A 231 6.13 26.98 26.25
C VAL A 231 4.65 27.28 26.35
N ARG A 232 4.23 28.46 25.87
CA ARG A 232 2.83 28.85 25.81
C ARG A 232 2.32 28.77 24.39
N TYR A 233 1.28 27.97 24.19
CA TYR A 233 0.54 27.86 22.94
C TYR A 233 -0.72 28.73 22.99
N LEU A 234 -0.92 29.46 21.92
CA LEU A 234 -2.01 30.40 21.66
C LEU A 234 -2.89 29.81 20.55
N PRO A 235 -3.93 29.04 20.90
CA PRO A 235 -4.82 28.44 19.93
C PRO A 235 -5.82 29.51 19.40
N PRO A 236 -6.05 29.63 18.07
CA PRO A 236 -6.93 30.65 17.50
C PRO A 236 -8.41 30.27 17.62
N VAL A 237 -8.91 30.16 18.85
CA VAL A 237 -10.23 29.57 19.19
C VAL A 237 -11.30 30.60 19.52
N LEU A 238 -10.96 31.89 19.60
CA LEU A 238 -11.92 32.95 19.91
C LEU A 238 -12.53 33.52 18.64
N ILE A 239 -13.84 33.42 18.51
CA ILE A 239 -14.60 34.00 17.40
C ILE A 239 -15.36 35.20 17.90
N VAL A 240 -15.04 36.37 17.35
CA VAL A 240 -15.58 37.64 17.84
C VAL A 240 -16.66 38.14 16.89
N GLY A 241 -17.92 38.09 17.35
CA GLY A 241 -19.04 38.64 16.62
C GLY A 241 -19.19 40.14 16.87
N ILE A 242 -19.26 40.94 15.81
CA ILE A 242 -19.33 42.39 15.90
C ILE A 242 -20.55 42.92 15.16
N GLY A 243 -21.36 43.72 15.85
CA GLY A 243 -22.43 44.51 15.23
C GLY A 243 -22.20 46.00 15.44
N CYS A 244 -21.98 46.78 14.37
CA CYS A 244 -21.73 48.23 14.45
C CYS A 244 -22.76 49.07 13.68
N ARG A 245 -22.75 50.39 13.91
CA ARG A 245 -23.34 51.41 13.02
C ARG A 245 -22.41 51.67 11.82
N ARG A 246 -22.91 52.26 10.73
CA ARG A 246 -22.08 52.69 9.59
C ARG A 246 -21.13 53.82 10.02
N GLY A 247 -19.91 53.82 9.49
CA GLY A 247 -18.87 54.84 9.72
C GLY A 247 -18.18 54.76 11.10
N VAL A 248 -18.08 53.57 11.68
CA VAL A 248 -17.30 53.38 12.93
C VAL A 248 -15.83 53.17 12.57
N SER A 249 -14.93 53.91 13.22
CA SER A 249 -13.50 53.79 12.96
C SER A 249 -12.94 52.46 13.47
N VAL A 250 -11.88 51.98 12.82
CA VAL A 250 -11.14 50.77 13.23
C VAL A 250 -10.70 50.85 14.70
N ASP A 251 -10.26 52.02 15.17
CA ASP A 251 -9.79 52.20 16.56
C ASP A 251 -10.93 52.02 17.57
N GLU A 252 -12.14 52.53 17.29
CA GLU A 252 -13.29 52.34 18.20
C GLU A 252 -13.74 50.86 18.23
N LEU A 253 -13.64 50.14 17.11
CA LEU A 253 -13.92 48.71 17.06
C LEU A 253 -12.84 47.89 17.79
N HIS A 254 -11.57 48.24 17.61
CA HIS A 254 -10.44 47.56 18.25
C HIS A 254 -10.46 47.79 19.76
N ASP A 255 -10.74 49.01 20.24
CA ASP A 255 -10.89 49.28 21.67
C ASP A 255 -12.08 48.54 22.29
N ALA A 256 -13.20 48.43 21.57
CA ALA A 256 -14.36 47.66 22.03
C ALA A 256 -14.04 46.16 22.13
N LEU A 257 -13.36 45.59 21.14
CA LEU A 257 -12.89 44.20 21.14
C LEU A 257 -11.91 43.96 22.29
N ARG A 258 -10.86 44.77 22.39
CA ARG A 258 -9.80 44.64 23.40
C ARG A 258 -10.36 44.77 24.81
N THR A 259 -11.27 45.72 25.06
CA THR A 259 -11.94 45.88 26.36
C THR A 259 -12.82 44.67 26.68
N THR A 260 -13.52 44.12 25.67
CA THR A 260 -14.37 42.94 25.86
C THR A 260 -13.54 41.70 26.22
N LEU A 261 -12.42 41.47 25.53
CA LEU A 261 -11.52 40.36 25.83
C LEU A 261 -10.82 40.53 27.17
N ALA A 262 -10.30 41.72 27.47
CA ALA A 262 -9.59 41.99 28.71
C ALA A 262 -10.47 41.76 29.95
N ASP A 263 -11.70 42.26 29.96
CA ASP A 263 -12.62 42.10 31.09
C ASP A 263 -13.12 40.65 31.24
N ALA A 264 -13.14 39.88 30.15
CA ALA A 264 -13.44 38.45 30.16
C ALA A 264 -12.22 37.57 30.50
N GLY A 265 -11.03 38.16 30.69
CA GLY A 265 -9.80 37.42 30.93
C GLY A 265 -9.36 36.59 29.73
N LEU A 266 -9.60 37.06 28.51
CA LEU A 266 -9.26 36.40 27.25
C LEU A 266 -8.06 37.06 26.56
N ASP A 267 -7.25 36.26 25.87
CA ASP A 267 -6.07 36.75 25.15
C ASP A 267 -6.42 37.11 23.70
N GLU A 268 -6.08 38.32 23.27
CA GLU A 268 -6.34 38.83 21.92
C GLU A 268 -5.63 38.00 20.84
N GLN A 269 -4.47 37.39 21.15
CA GLN A 269 -3.74 36.55 20.21
C GLN A 269 -4.45 35.22 19.90
N CYS A 270 -5.45 34.85 20.71
CA CYS A 270 -6.27 33.67 20.49
C CYS A 270 -7.51 33.96 19.62
N VAL A 271 -7.65 35.18 19.09
CA VAL A 271 -8.69 35.52 18.10
C VAL A 271 -8.41 34.78 16.80
N GLY A 272 -9.33 33.89 16.42
CA GLY A 272 -9.23 33.11 15.19
C GLY A 272 -9.99 33.72 14.02
N ALA A 273 -11.06 34.48 14.29
CA ALA A 273 -11.83 35.17 13.27
C ALA A 273 -12.73 36.27 13.87
N LEU A 274 -13.16 37.18 13.00
CA LEU A 274 -14.25 38.11 13.26
C LEU A 274 -15.50 37.64 12.51
N ALA A 275 -16.70 37.92 13.04
CA ALA A 275 -17.95 37.57 12.40
C ALA A 275 -18.95 38.74 12.39
N THR A 276 -19.64 38.93 11.27
CA THR A 276 -20.68 39.97 11.13
C THR A 276 -21.80 39.49 10.20
N ALA A 277 -22.93 40.20 10.18
CA ALA A 277 -24.02 39.93 9.26
C ALA A 277 -23.71 40.48 7.85
N ASP A 278 -24.23 39.83 6.81
CA ASP A 278 -24.18 40.25 5.39
C ASP A 278 -24.51 41.73 5.14
N ILE A 279 -25.51 42.28 5.83
CA ILE A 279 -25.90 43.72 5.77
C ILE A 279 -24.73 44.67 6.11
N LYS A 280 -23.69 44.17 6.79
CA LYS A 280 -22.54 44.92 7.29
C LYS A 280 -21.20 44.40 6.76
N ALA A 281 -21.22 43.52 5.76
CA ALA A 281 -20.00 42.94 5.19
C ALA A 281 -19.08 43.99 4.54
N ASP A 282 -19.66 45.08 4.04
CA ASP A 282 -18.99 46.18 3.33
C ASP A 282 -18.57 47.34 4.25
N GLU A 283 -18.70 47.20 5.57
CA GLU A 283 -18.29 48.26 6.50
C GLU A 283 -16.76 48.37 6.57
N PRO A 284 -16.15 49.52 6.18
CA PRO A 284 -14.69 49.65 6.11
C PRO A 284 -13.99 49.34 7.42
N GLY A 285 -14.56 49.79 8.55
CA GLY A 285 -13.98 49.54 9.87
C GLY A 285 -13.88 48.06 10.23
N LEU A 286 -14.80 47.21 9.77
CA LEU A 286 -14.78 45.76 10.02
C LEU A 286 -13.74 45.02 9.17
N VAL A 287 -13.57 45.44 7.91
CA VAL A 287 -12.53 44.91 7.02
C VAL A 287 -11.14 45.33 7.52
N GLU A 288 -11.00 46.57 7.97
CA GLU A 288 -9.74 47.12 8.46
C GLU A 288 -9.29 46.48 9.78
N ILE A 289 -10.20 46.26 10.74
CA ILE A 289 -9.84 45.56 11.99
C ILE A 289 -9.46 44.10 11.73
N ALA A 290 -10.14 43.41 10.80
CA ALA A 290 -9.79 42.04 10.42
C ALA A 290 -8.37 41.98 9.82
N GLY A 291 -8.04 42.93 8.95
CA GLY A 291 -6.68 43.09 8.40
C GLY A 291 -5.63 43.42 9.47
N ARG A 292 -5.97 44.32 10.42
CA ARG A 292 -5.07 44.70 11.54
C ARG A 292 -4.76 43.54 12.47
N LEU A 293 -5.73 42.66 12.73
CA LEU A 293 -5.57 41.45 13.53
C LEU A 293 -5.03 40.26 12.73
N ASN A 294 -4.95 40.39 11.39
CA ASN A 294 -4.58 39.33 10.46
C ASN A 294 -5.44 38.06 10.61
N VAL A 295 -6.75 38.24 10.75
CA VAL A 295 -7.74 37.16 10.89
C VAL A 295 -8.85 37.29 9.84
N PRO A 296 -9.49 36.19 9.43
CA PRO A 296 -10.62 36.26 8.51
C PRO A 296 -11.82 37.00 9.10
N LEU A 297 -12.55 37.71 8.23
CA LEU A 297 -13.88 38.25 8.51
C LEU A 297 -14.95 37.32 7.90
N HIS A 298 -15.65 36.60 8.75
CA HIS A 298 -16.78 35.75 8.37
C HIS A 298 -18.05 36.57 8.23
N VAL A 299 -18.66 36.46 7.05
CA VAL A 299 -19.93 37.11 6.73
C VAL A 299 -21.03 36.06 6.83
N VAL A 300 -21.89 36.22 7.83
CA VAL A 300 -23.02 35.33 8.11
C VAL A 300 -24.26 35.86 7.41
N SER A 301 -24.95 35.01 6.65
CA SER A 301 -26.14 35.39 5.91
C SER A 301 -27.31 35.66 6.84
N ARG A 302 -28.21 36.55 6.40
CA ARG A 302 -29.49 36.79 7.08
C ARG A 302 -30.28 35.50 7.32
N SER A 303 -30.29 34.58 6.36
CA SER A 303 -30.98 33.28 6.48
C SER A 303 -30.43 32.41 7.61
N GLU A 304 -29.10 32.36 7.78
CA GLU A 304 -28.47 31.60 8.87
C GLU A 304 -28.81 32.22 10.23
N ILE A 305 -28.80 33.55 10.32
CA ILE A 305 -29.11 34.26 11.58
C ILE A 305 -30.58 34.07 11.98
N THR A 306 -31.52 34.19 11.03
CA THR A 306 -32.96 34.03 11.30
C THR A 306 -33.37 32.59 11.62
N ALA A 307 -32.58 31.59 11.21
CA ALA A 307 -32.83 30.20 11.55
C ALA A 307 -32.61 29.89 13.05
N LEU A 308 -31.93 30.77 13.78
CA LEU A 308 -31.68 30.59 15.20
C LEU A 308 -32.87 31.05 16.04
N ASP A 309 -33.08 30.36 17.16
CA ASP A 309 -34.09 30.74 18.15
C ASP A 309 -33.76 32.10 18.78
N ALA A 310 -34.57 33.11 18.45
CA ALA A 310 -34.41 34.48 18.93
C ALA A 310 -34.45 34.61 20.46
N ALA A 311 -35.10 33.67 21.17
CA ALA A 311 -35.17 33.68 22.62
C ALA A 311 -33.81 33.40 23.30
N ARG A 312 -32.81 32.90 22.56
CA ARG A 312 -31.46 32.61 23.07
C ARG A 312 -30.54 33.83 23.10
N PHE A 313 -30.97 34.98 22.58
CA PHE A 313 -30.10 36.14 22.37
C PHE A 313 -30.58 37.40 23.10
N SER A 314 -29.62 38.28 23.41
CA SER A 314 -29.86 39.54 24.10
C SER A 314 -30.60 40.55 23.19
N PRO A 315 -31.63 41.27 23.66
CA PRO A 315 -32.46 42.17 22.85
C PRO A 315 -31.65 43.19 22.02
N SER A 316 -31.78 43.18 20.70
CA SER A 316 -30.95 43.97 19.77
C SER A 316 -31.78 44.96 18.95
N ALA A 317 -31.21 46.13 18.63
CA ALA A 317 -31.81 47.07 17.67
C ALA A 317 -32.00 46.43 16.28
N ALA A 318 -31.27 45.35 15.97
CA ALA A 318 -31.44 44.58 14.75
C ALA A 318 -32.80 43.86 14.66
N VAL A 319 -33.43 43.54 15.80
CA VAL A 319 -34.77 42.94 15.84
C VAL A 319 -35.79 43.91 15.26
N THR A 320 -35.71 45.19 15.65
CA THR A 320 -36.64 46.23 15.20
C THR A 320 -36.35 46.75 13.79
N HIS A 321 -35.06 46.87 13.42
CA HIS A 321 -34.67 47.55 12.17
C HIS A 321 -34.40 46.61 11.00
N PHE A 322 -34.03 45.35 11.27
CA PHE A 322 -33.57 44.41 10.25
C PHE A 322 -34.23 43.02 10.36
N ASP A 323 -35.22 42.85 11.24
CA ASP A 323 -35.91 41.57 11.49
C ASP A 323 -34.92 40.42 11.70
N LEU A 324 -33.90 40.69 12.52
CA LEU A 324 -32.83 39.76 12.88
C LEU A 324 -32.79 39.58 14.40
N PRO A 325 -32.66 38.35 14.94
CA PRO A 325 -32.56 38.11 16.38
C PRO A 325 -31.38 38.88 17.04
N GLY A 326 -30.31 39.11 16.29
CA GLY A 326 -29.14 39.87 16.74
C GLY A 326 -28.08 39.92 15.64
N VAL A 327 -26.93 40.55 15.92
CA VAL A 327 -25.76 40.48 15.03
C VAL A 327 -24.57 39.87 15.78
N ALA A 328 -24.10 40.51 16.85
CA ALA A 328 -22.89 40.08 17.56
C ALA A 328 -22.95 38.61 18.05
N GLU A 329 -23.88 38.25 18.93
CA GLU A 329 -23.99 36.87 19.47
C GLU A 329 -24.27 35.81 18.39
N PRO A 330 -25.29 35.94 17.52
CA PRO A 330 -25.57 34.90 16.54
C PRO A 330 -24.46 34.75 15.52
N CYS A 331 -23.79 35.83 15.10
CA CYS A 331 -22.66 35.71 14.17
C CYS A 331 -21.45 35.04 14.84
N ALA A 332 -21.15 35.36 16.11
CA ALA A 332 -20.09 34.69 16.86
C ALA A 332 -20.37 33.18 16.99
N MET A 333 -21.61 32.82 17.36
CA MET A 333 -22.00 31.42 17.54
C MET A 333 -22.04 30.63 16.22
N ILE A 334 -22.57 31.21 15.14
CA ILE A 334 -22.61 30.53 13.83
C ILE A 334 -21.19 30.32 13.30
N ALA A 335 -20.35 31.35 13.35
CA ALA A 335 -18.99 31.27 12.83
C ALA A 335 -18.07 30.43 13.72
N GLY A 336 -18.34 30.34 15.04
CA GLY A 336 -17.58 29.49 15.95
C GLY A 336 -18.07 28.05 16.07
N GLY A 337 -19.38 27.82 15.93
CA GLY A 337 -19.99 26.51 16.13
C GLY A 337 -19.89 25.95 17.56
N GLY A 338 -19.29 26.70 18.49
CA GLY A 338 -19.16 26.35 19.91
C GLY A 338 -19.93 27.30 20.84
N ASP A 339 -19.64 27.17 22.13
CA ASP A 339 -20.36 27.89 23.19
C ASP A 339 -20.07 29.40 23.18
N LEU A 340 -21.10 30.19 23.51
CA LEU A 340 -20.98 31.62 23.71
C LEU A 340 -20.28 31.90 25.05
N LEU A 341 -19.06 32.43 25.00
CA LEU A 341 -18.26 32.78 26.19
C LEU A 341 -18.64 34.13 26.78
N VAL A 342 -18.78 35.12 25.89
CA VAL A 342 -19.07 36.50 26.28
C VAL A 342 -20.36 36.91 25.58
N PRO A 343 -21.47 37.04 26.32
CA PRO A 343 -22.71 37.61 25.79
C PRO A 343 -22.50 39.03 25.26
N LYS A 344 -23.50 39.54 24.53
CA LYS A 344 -23.43 40.84 23.87
C LYS A 344 -23.07 41.96 24.85
N ARG A 345 -21.94 42.59 24.61
CA ARG A 345 -21.53 43.82 25.25
C ARG A 345 -21.79 45.01 24.34
N ALA A 346 -22.50 46.01 24.86
CA ALA A 346 -22.86 47.21 24.11
C ALA A 346 -21.87 48.35 24.38
N PHE A 347 -21.40 48.96 23.30
CA PHE A 347 -20.63 50.20 23.28
C PHE A 347 -21.42 51.29 22.56
N ARG A 348 -20.88 52.51 22.50
CA ARG A 348 -21.59 53.68 21.95
C ARG A 348 -22.10 53.45 20.53
N ARG A 349 -21.31 52.80 19.67
CA ARG A 349 -21.65 52.59 18.25
C ARG A 349 -21.47 51.14 17.76
N CYS A 350 -21.09 50.22 18.64
CA CYS A 350 -20.91 48.82 18.30
C CYS A 350 -21.30 47.89 19.44
N THR A 351 -21.38 46.61 19.12
CA THR A 351 -21.66 45.51 20.03
C THR A 351 -20.68 44.39 19.72
N VAL A 352 -20.17 43.75 20.77
CA VAL A 352 -19.18 42.67 20.67
C VAL A 352 -19.68 41.48 21.46
N ALA A 353 -19.52 40.27 20.92
CA ALA A 353 -19.76 39.01 21.60
C ALA A 353 -18.63 38.04 21.23
N VAL A 354 -18.37 37.03 22.06
CA VAL A 354 -17.29 36.08 21.84
C VAL A 354 -17.79 34.66 22.02
N ALA A 355 -17.52 33.78 21.06
CA ALA A 355 -17.81 32.35 21.13
C ALA A 355 -16.53 31.53 20.93
N LEU A 356 -16.56 30.27 21.38
CA LEU A 356 -15.51 29.31 21.08
C LEU A 356 -15.68 28.72 19.69
N ARG A 357 -14.55 28.52 19.03
CA ARG A 357 -14.43 27.75 17.79
C ARG A 357 -14.41 26.26 18.09
N ASN A 358 -15.23 25.48 17.39
CA ASN A 358 -15.12 24.02 17.33
C ASN A 358 -14.22 23.58 16.15
N ASP A 359 -13.82 22.31 16.06
CA ASP A 359 -12.96 21.80 14.97
C ASP A 359 -13.60 21.86 13.55
N THR A 360 -14.82 22.41 13.37
CA THR A 360 -15.50 22.52 12.06
C THR A 360 -15.30 23.93 11.47
N PRO A 361 -14.64 24.08 10.30
CA PRO A 361 -14.49 25.38 9.65
C PRO A 361 -15.84 25.96 9.23
N TYR A 362 -16.10 27.24 9.56
CA TYR A 362 -17.27 27.95 9.05
C TYR A 362 -17.19 28.12 7.52
N GLN A 363 -18.19 27.61 6.81
CA GLN A 363 -18.34 27.78 5.36
C GLN A 363 -19.47 28.78 5.07
N PRO A 364 -19.20 29.95 4.47
CA PRO A 364 -20.23 30.94 4.19
C PRO A 364 -21.18 30.44 3.10
N SER A 365 -22.48 30.57 3.33
CA SER A 365 -23.55 30.09 2.42
C SER A 365 -23.59 30.78 1.04
N ASN A 366 -22.79 31.82 0.81
CA ASN A 366 -22.84 32.65 -0.41
C ASN A 366 -21.70 32.40 -1.43
N VAL A 367 -20.85 31.39 -1.22
CA VAL A 367 -19.91 30.98 -2.27
C VAL A 367 -20.65 29.98 -3.17
N ALA A 368 -21.15 30.47 -4.30
CA ALA A 368 -21.66 29.65 -5.38
C ALA A 368 -20.51 28.86 -6.03
N THR A 369 -20.02 27.82 -5.34
CA THR A 369 -19.28 26.72 -5.94
C THR A 369 -20.29 25.63 -6.24
N THR A 370 -20.41 25.31 -7.52
CA THR A 370 -21.22 24.22 -8.07
C THR A 370 -20.70 22.86 -7.57
N ALA A 371 -21.11 22.47 -6.36
CA ALA A 371 -21.18 21.10 -5.88
C ALA A 371 -22.12 21.10 -4.66
N PRO A 372 -23.03 20.13 -4.51
CA PRO A 372 -23.90 20.07 -3.34
C PRO A 372 -23.04 19.90 -2.07
N ALA A 373 -23.06 20.90 -1.19
CA ALA A 373 -22.41 20.81 0.11
C ALA A 373 -23.22 19.87 1.01
N ALA A 374 -22.61 18.73 1.32
CA ALA A 374 -23.14 17.76 2.26
C ALA A 374 -23.23 18.38 3.67
N HIS A 375 -24.33 18.13 4.37
CA HIS A 375 -24.33 18.17 5.85
C HIS A 375 -23.12 17.37 6.35
N PRO A 376 -22.42 17.77 7.44
CA PRO A 376 -21.33 16.96 7.98
C PRO A 376 -21.93 15.64 8.46
N SER A 377 -21.92 14.66 7.57
CA SER A 377 -22.39 13.32 7.86
C SER A 377 -21.33 12.72 8.77
N GLY A 378 -21.75 12.15 9.90
CA GLY A 378 -20.79 11.43 10.72
C GLY A 378 -20.22 10.27 9.93
N VAL A 379 -19.08 9.77 10.40
CA VAL A 379 -18.33 8.72 9.71
C VAL A 379 -18.61 7.40 10.39
N LEU A 380 -18.97 6.38 9.62
CA LEU A 380 -19.04 4.99 10.07
C LEU A 380 -17.85 4.21 9.50
N THR A 381 -16.83 3.98 10.31
CA THR A 381 -15.69 3.14 9.95
C THR A 381 -15.93 1.71 10.39
N LEU A 382 -15.93 0.79 9.43
CA LEU A 382 -16.03 -0.64 9.64
C LEU A 382 -14.62 -1.20 9.82
N VAL A 383 -14.27 -1.66 11.03
CA VAL A 383 -12.89 -2.03 11.39
C VAL A 383 -12.72 -3.53 11.64
N GLY A 384 -11.86 -4.19 10.86
CA GLY A 384 -11.34 -5.52 11.15
C GLY A 384 -10.21 -5.48 12.18
N ILE A 385 -10.42 -6.05 13.37
CA ILE A 385 -9.44 -6.01 14.48
C ILE A 385 -8.44 -7.18 14.45
N GLY A 386 -8.46 -7.98 13.38
CA GLY A 386 -7.58 -9.14 13.28
C GLY A 386 -8.01 -10.32 14.17
N PRO A 387 -7.19 -11.38 14.24
CA PRO A 387 -7.58 -12.66 14.83
C PRO A 387 -7.69 -12.60 16.36
N GLY A 388 -7.03 -11.64 17.03
CA GLY A 388 -7.21 -11.36 18.46
C GLY A 388 -5.96 -10.84 19.18
N ASP A 389 -4.76 -11.16 18.70
CA ASP A 389 -3.52 -10.52 19.16
C ASP A 389 -3.48 -9.05 18.70
N LEU A 390 -3.18 -8.13 19.62
CA LEU A 390 -3.06 -6.71 19.32
C LEU A 390 -1.95 -6.42 18.31
N GLY A 391 -0.90 -7.25 18.26
CA GLY A 391 0.18 -7.14 17.26
C GLY A 391 -0.25 -7.49 15.83
N HIS A 392 -1.49 -7.98 15.63
CA HIS A 392 -2.07 -8.27 14.32
C HIS A 392 -3.06 -7.20 13.85
N LEU A 393 -3.30 -6.14 14.61
CA LEU A 393 -4.03 -4.98 14.11
C LEU A 393 -3.20 -4.27 13.04
N THR A 394 -3.87 -3.82 11.99
CA THR A 394 -3.24 -2.94 11.00
C THR A 394 -3.08 -1.54 11.58
N TYR A 395 -2.12 -0.77 11.06
CA TYR A 395 -1.98 0.64 11.44
C TYR A 395 -3.26 1.44 11.19
N ALA A 396 -3.97 1.15 10.10
CA ALA A 396 -5.27 1.76 9.80
C ALA A 396 -6.35 1.41 10.84
N ALA A 397 -6.38 0.17 11.34
CA ALA A 397 -7.31 -0.22 12.40
C ALA A 397 -6.99 0.48 13.72
N HIS A 398 -5.70 0.64 14.05
CA HIS A 398 -5.27 1.45 15.20
C HIS A 398 -5.72 2.91 15.10
N ALA A 399 -5.50 3.54 13.94
CA ALA A 399 -5.93 4.92 13.71
C ALA A 399 -7.45 5.06 13.81
N ALA A 400 -8.20 4.18 13.15
CA ALA A 400 -9.67 4.19 13.20
C ALA A 400 -10.24 4.01 14.61
N LEU A 401 -9.63 3.13 15.42
CA LEU A 401 -10.02 2.95 16.82
C LEU A 401 -9.67 4.16 17.68
N ARG A 402 -8.49 4.77 17.49
CA ARG A 402 -8.06 5.95 18.24
C ARG A 402 -8.92 7.17 17.93
N ASP A 403 -9.27 7.35 16.66
CA ASP A 403 -9.94 8.55 16.17
C ASP A 403 -11.48 8.47 16.35
N ALA A 404 -12.04 7.32 16.73
CA ALA A 404 -13.48 7.15 16.90
C ALA A 404 -14.02 7.81 18.19
N ASP A 405 -15.15 8.50 18.09
CA ASP A 405 -15.90 9.01 19.25
C ASP A 405 -16.68 7.88 19.93
N VAL A 406 -17.13 6.91 19.12
CA VAL A 406 -17.92 5.77 19.56
C VAL A 406 -17.33 4.48 19.00
N VAL A 407 -17.06 3.51 19.86
CA VAL A 407 -16.65 2.16 19.46
C VAL A 407 -17.78 1.19 19.73
N ALA A 408 -18.33 0.60 18.68
CA ALA A 408 -19.45 -0.34 18.75
C ALA A 408 -19.00 -1.74 18.38
N GLY A 409 -19.40 -2.76 19.16
CA GLY A 409 -19.00 -4.12 18.87
C GLY A 409 -19.60 -5.18 19.79
N TYR A 410 -19.39 -6.43 19.40
CA TYR A 410 -19.68 -7.59 20.27
C TYR A 410 -18.73 -7.61 21.47
N ARG A 411 -19.26 -7.96 22.65
CA ARG A 411 -18.50 -7.96 23.92
C ARG A 411 -17.13 -8.62 23.84
N VAL A 412 -17.06 -9.82 23.27
CA VAL A 412 -15.78 -10.55 23.13
C VAL A 412 -14.76 -9.78 22.29
N TYR A 413 -15.21 -9.03 21.28
CA TYR A 413 -14.31 -8.24 20.43
C TYR A 413 -13.87 -6.95 21.13
N ILE A 414 -14.78 -6.31 21.86
CA ILE A 414 -14.47 -5.14 22.69
C ILE A 414 -13.45 -5.49 23.77
N ASP A 415 -13.59 -6.66 24.39
CA ASP A 415 -12.67 -7.11 25.43
C ASP A 415 -11.24 -7.34 24.90
N LEU A 416 -11.09 -7.77 23.64
CA LEU A 416 -9.77 -7.94 23.00
C LEU A 416 -9.05 -6.60 22.80
N ILE A 417 -9.77 -5.57 22.37
CA ILE A 417 -9.18 -4.24 22.11
C ILE A 417 -9.23 -3.30 23.32
N ARG A 418 -9.74 -3.75 24.47
CA ARG A 418 -9.93 -2.93 25.66
C ARG A 418 -8.69 -2.13 26.08
N PRO A 419 -7.45 -2.66 25.99
CA PRO A 419 -6.24 -1.88 26.30
C PRO A 419 -5.99 -0.69 25.36
N LEU A 420 -6.62 -0.64 24.18
CA LEU A 420 -6.47 0.44 23.20
C LEU A 420 -7.54 1.53 23.36
N LEU A 421 -8.66 1.21 24.03
CA LEU A 421 -9.79 2.11 24.19
C LEU A 421 -9.47 3.22 25.21
N GLN A 422 -9.82 4.44 24.85
CA GLN A 422 -9.58 5.62 25.67
C GLN A 422 -10.78 5.93 26.57
N PRO A 423 -10.59 6.50 27.78
CA PRO A 423 -11.68 6.78 28.72
C PRO A 423 -12.76 7.73 28.20
N TRP A 424 -12.44 8.56 27.19
CA TRP A 424 -13.37 9.53 26.60
C TRP A 424 -14.28 8.92 25.52
N GLN A 425 -13.99 7.71 25.03
CA GLN A 425 -14.75 7.07 23.98
C GLN A 425 -16.03 6.45 24.54
N GLU A 426 -17.15 6.64 23.87
CA GLU A 426 -18.37 5.90 24.17
C GLU A 426 -18.23 4.46 23.64
N VAL A 427 -18.42 3.46 24.51
CA VAL A 427 -18.31 2.05 24.11
C VAL A 427 -19.70 1.41 24.09
N ILE A 428 -20.20 1.12 22.89
CA ILE A 428 -21.48 0.45 22.70
C ILE A 428 -21.25 -1.06 22.63
N VAL A 429 -21.48 -1.73 23.77
CA VAL A 429 -21.33 -3.18 23.89
C VAL A 429 -22.66 -3.87 23.68
N THR A 430 -22.74 -4.70 22.65
CA THR A 430 -23.91 -5.56 22.40
C THR A 430 -23.67 -6.94 23.04
N PRO A 431 -24.51 -7.35 24.02
CA PRO A 431 -24.20 -8.49 24.89
C PRO A 431 -24.52 -9.86 24.25
N ALA A 432 -25.42 -9.93 23.27
CA ALA A 432 -25.85 -11.18 22.65
C ALA A 432 -25.24 -11.39 21.26
N MET A 433 -24.87 -12.65 20.99
CA MET A 433 -24.53 -13.13 19.65
C MET A 433 -25.82 -13.35 18.85
N GLY A 434 -25.86 -12.87 17.60
CA GLY A 434 -27.02 -12.99 16.70
C GLY A 434 -27.78 -11.68 16.41
N ASP A 435 -27.58 -10.63 17.20
CA ASP A 435 -28.13 -9.29 16.91
C ASP A 435 -27.16 -8.47 16.04
N GLU A 436 -26.83 -8.97 14.85
CA GLU A 436 -25.98 -8.27 13.89
C GLU A 436 -26.73 -7.07 13.29
N ILE A 437 -28.01 -7.26 12.97
CA ILE A 437 -28.85 -6.21 12.38
C ILE A 437 -29.08 -5.03 13.35
N GLY A 438 -29.39 -5.29 14.63
CA GLY A 438 -29.58 -4.22 15.61
C GLY A 438 -28.31 -3.41 15.83
N ARG A 439 -27.16 -4.09 15.88
CA ARG A 439 -25.83 -3.47 16.04
C ARG A 439 -25.46 -2.59 14.85
N ALA A 440 -25.73 -3.06 13.63
CA ALA A 440 -25.52 -2.28 12.42
C ALA A 440 -26.44 -1.04 12.39
N ARG A 441 -27.74 -1.20 12.69
CA ARG A 441 -28.70 -0.07 12.76
C ARG A 441 -28.28 0.97 13.80
N GLN A 442 -27.84 0.52 14.97
CA GLN A 442 -27.38 1.43 16.03
C GLN A 442 -26.13 2.20 15.58
N ALA A 443 -25.14 1.53 14.99
CA ALA A 443 -23.92 2.18 14.50
C ALA A 443 -24.22 3.21 13.40
N ILE A 444 -25.10 2.86 12.44
CA ILE A 444 -25.55 3.78 11.38
C ILE A 444 -26.28 4.99 11.97
N ALA A 445 -27.20 4.77 12.92
CA ALA A 445 -27.95 5.86 13.54
C ALA A 445 -27.03 6.84 14.29
N VAL A 446 -26.02 6.31 14.99
CA VAL A 446 -25.03 7.13 15.70
C VAL A 446 -24.12 7.89 14.72
N ALA A 447 -23.70 7.27 13.62
CA ALA A 447 -22.94 7.96 12.59
C ALA A 447 -23.78 9.06 11.92
N ARG A 448 -25.06 8.80 11.66
CA ARG A 448 -25.99 9.83 11.12
C ARG A 448 -26.22 11.00 12.06
N SER A 449 -25.93 10.87 13.36
CA SER A 449 -25.97 11.99 14.29
C SER A 449 -24.71 12.88 14.25
N GLY A 450 -23.83 12.69 13.26
CA GLY A 450 -22.62 13.49 13.08
C GLY A 450 -21.37 12.95 13.79
N ARG A 451 -21.44 11.78 14.45
CA ARG A 451 -20.32 11.22 15.23
C ARG A 451 -19.44 10.29 14.39
N ARG A 452 -18.18 10.13 14.79
CA ARG A 452 -17.25 9.14 14.22
C ARG A 452 -17.40 7.82 14.96
N VAL A 453 -17.83 6.79 14.26
CA VAL A 453 -18.16 5.48 14.82
C VAL A 453 -17.21 4.43 14.26
N ALA A 454 -16.49 3.72 15.11
CA ALA A 454 -15.79 2.49 14.76
C ALA A 454 -16.66 1.28 15.10
N LEU A 455 -17.24 0.62 14.08
CA LEU A 455 -17.92 -0.66 14.23
C LEU A 455 -16.93 -1.79 14.00
N ILE A 456 -16.64 -2.55 15.04
CA ILE A 456 -15.55 -3.54 15.02
C ILE A 456 -16.05 -4.95 14.73
N SER A 457 -15.18 -5.77 14.11
CA SER A 457 -15.35 -7.22 13.99
C SER A 457 -14.01 -7.94 14.05
N SER A 458 -13.97 -9.13 14.64
CA SER A 458 -12.77 -9.96 14.62
C SER A 458 -12.43 -10.44 13.21
N GLY A 459 -11.13 -10.59 12.93
CA GLY A 459 -10.64 -10.95 11.62
C GLY A 459 -10.71 -9.78 10.66
N ASP A 460 -11.12 -10.06 9.43
CA ASP A 460 -11.50 -9.05 8.45
C ASP A 460 -13.00 -8.75 8.55
N ILE A 461 -13.39 -7.48 8.52
CA ILE A 461 -14.80 -7.10 8.67
C ILE A 461 -15.67 -7.43 7.45
N GLY A 462 -15.05 -7.73 6.30
CA GLY A 462 -15.72 -8.21 5.10
C GLY A 462 -15.94 -9.72 5.05
N ILE A 463 -15.30 -10.50 5.92
CA ILE A 463 -15.37 -11.98 5.90
C ILE A 463 -16.31 -12.46 7.01
N TYR A 464 -17.55 -12.79 6.64
CA TYR A 464 -18.60 -13.27 7.57
C TYR A 464 -18.78 -12.39 8.82
N ALA A 465 -18.74 -11.08 8.61
CA ALA A 465 -18.72 -10.07 9.65
C ALA A 465 -19.62 -8.88 9.28
N MET A 466 -19.49 -7.77 10.02
CA MET A 466 -20.47 -6.68 10.04
C MET A 466 -20.57 -5.83 8.76
N ALA A 467 -19.63 -5.93 7.81
CA ALA A 467 -19.69 -5.09 6.61
C ALA A 467 -20.91 -5.36 5.74
N ALA A 468 -21.21 -6.63 5.45
CA ALA A 468 -22.36 -7.00 4.61
C ALA A 468 -23.71 -6.55 5.23
N PRO A 469 -24.01 -6.85 6.51
CA PRO A 469 -25.22 -6.34 7.16
C PRO A 469 -25.36 -4.82 7.13
N VAL A 470 -24.27 -4.07 7.30
CA VAL A 470 -24.28 -2.61 7.23
C VAL A 470 -24.67 -2.13 5.84
N PHE A 471 -24.03 -2.65 4.79
CA PHE A 471 -24.33 -2.25 3.41
C PHE A 471 -25.74 -2.69 2.97
N GLU A 472 -26.25 -3.83 3.45
CA GLU A 472 -27.63 -4.25 3.21
C GLU A 472 -28.64 -3.24 3.79
N ILE A 473 -28.45 -2.81 5.04
CA ILE A 473 -29.30 -1.81 5.68
C ILE A 473 -29.20 -0.46 4.96
N LEU A 474 -27.99 -0.01 4.63
CA LEU A 474 -27.79 1.25 3.90
C LEU A 474 -28.47 1.22 2.53
N ARG A 475 -28.38 0.10 1.80
CA ARG A 475 -29.09 -0.09 0.53
C ARG A 475 -30.60 0.00 0.71
N ASP A 476 -31.14 -0.73 1.69
CA ASP A 476 -32.59 -0.77 1.94
C ASP A 476 -33.14 0.60 2.39
N GLU A 477 -32.28 1.44 2.98
CA GLU A 477 -32.58 2.82 3.36
C GLU A 477 -32.27 3.86 2.28
N GLY A 478 -31.85 3.44 1.08
CA GLY A 478 -31.61 4.34 -0.06
C GLY A 478 -30.34 5.19 0.05
N TRP A 479 -29.30 4.70 0.72
CA TRP A 479 -28.02 5.40 0.89
C TRP A 479 -27.34 5.73 -0.45
N THR A 480 -26.90 6.98 -0.59
CA THR A 480 -26.29 7.52 -1.82
C THR A 480 -24.75 7.46 -1.83
N GLY A 481 -24.13 7.09 -0.71
CA GLY A 481 -22.67 7.12 -0.53
C GLY A 481 -22.19 8.18 0.46
N ASP A 482 -23.06 9.13 0.82
CA ASP A 482 -22.61 10.40 1.40
C ASP A 482 -23.00 10.57 2.88
N HIS A 483 -24.05 9.88 3.33
CA HIS A 483 -24.62 10.10 4.68
C HIS A 483 -25.16 8.83 5.38
N PRO A 484 -24.42 8.25 6.34
CA PRO A 484 -23.08 8.64 6.78
C PRO A 484 -22.02 8.34 5.71
N ALA A 485 -20.85 8.97 5.80
CA ALA A 485 -19.67 8.48 5.10
C ALA A 485 -19.30 7.11 5.67
N VAL A 486 -18.97 6.14 4.83
CA VAL A 486 -18.66 4.76 5.27
C VAL A 486 -17.30 4.33 4.74
N ASP A 487 -16.41 4.01 5.66
CA ASP A 487 -15.07 3.49 5.37
C ASP A 487 -14.94 2.03 5.80
N VAL A 488 -14.16 1.24 5.08
CA VAL A 488 -13.88 -0.16 5.42
C VAL A 488 -12.39 -0.36 5.61
N VAL A 489 -12.01 -0.73 6.84
CA VAL A 489 -10.63 -1.00 7.22
C VAL A 489 -10.42 -2.51 7.34
N PRO A 490 -9.53 -3.10 6.51
CA PRO A 490 -9.31 -4.53 6.48
C PRO A 490 -8.55 -5.03 7.71
N GLY A 491 -8.69 -6.32 7.99
CA GLY A 491 -8.01 -7.01 9.09
C GLY A 491 -7.48 -8.37 8.70
N ILE A 492 -6.51 -8.91 9.47
CA ILE A 492 -5.99 -10.26 9.24
C ILE A 492 -7.06 -11.28 9.66
N SER A 493 -7.55 -12.10 8.73
CA SER A 493 -8.59 -13.08 9.04
C SER A 493 -8.04 -14.33 9.71
N ALA A 494 -8.91 -15.04 10.47
CA ALA A 494 -8.51 -16.22 11.26
C ALA A 494 -7.83 -17.32 10.42
N PHE A 495 -8.26 -17.55 9.18
CA PHE A 495 -7.62 -18.55 8.30
C PHE A 495 -6.18 -18.17 7.92
N GLN A 496 -5.89 -16.87 7.75
CA GLN A 496 -4.54 -16.38 7.43
C GLN A 496 -3.63 -16.55 8.64
N ALA A 497 -4.14 -16.22 9.83
CA ALA A 497 -3.43 -16.43 11.09
C ALA A 497 -3.14 -17.91 11.32
N LEU A 498 -4.13 -18.79 11.10
CA LEU A 498 -3.94 -20.24 11.20
C LEU A 498 -2.92 -20.74 10.17
N ALA A 499 -3.00 -20.27 8.93
CA ALA A 499 -2.06 -20.64 7.89
C ALA A 499 -0.62 -20.27 8.26
N ALA A 500 -0.40 -19.07 8.80
CA ALA A 500 0.90 -18.62 9.26
C ALA A 500 1.45 -19.48 10.42
N ARG A 501 0.60 -19.97 11.32
CA ARG A 501 0.98 -20.91 12.39
C ARG A 501 1.36 -22.29 11.84
N LEU A 502 0.73 -22.72 10.75
CA LEU A 502 0.92 -24.03 10.14
C LEU A 502 2.07 -24.10 9.13
N GLY A 503 2.42 -23.00 8.47
CA GLY A 503 3.43 -22.94 7.42
C GLY A 503 2.92 -22.27 6.15
N ALA A 504 2.70 -23.04 5.08
CA ALA A 504 2.25 -22.53 3.79
C ALA A 504 1.04 -23.30 3.21
N PRO A 505 -0.04 -23.53 3.99
CA PRO A 505 -1.17 -24.35 3.54
C PRO A 505 -2.04 -23.65 2.48
N ILE A 506 -2.03 -22.31 2.42
CA ILE A 506 -2.81 -21.50 1.48
C ILE A 506 -1.98 -20.98 0.29
N GLY A 507 -0.90 -21.68 -0.06
CA GLY A 507 0.01 -21.27 -1.15
C GLY A 507 -0.52 -21.46 -2.57
N HIS A 508 -1.78 -21.92 -2.71
CA HIS A 508 -2.46 -22.17 -3.98
C HIS A 508 -3.92 -21.70 -3.87
N ASP A 509 -4.65 -21.79 -4.98
CA ASP A 509 -6.08 -21.52 -5.08
C ASP A 509 -6.87 -22.06 -3.88
N MET A 510 -7.67 -21.19 -3.26
CA MET A 510 -8.46 -21.53 -2.08
C MET A 510 -9.88 -20.95 -2.11
N CYS A 511 -10.75 -21.57 -1.31
CA CYS A 511 -12.10 -21.10 -1.01
C CYS A 511 -12.27 -20.90 0.50
N ILE A 512 -13.11 -19.93 0.86
CA ILE A 512 -13.53 -19.68 2.23
C ILE A 512 -15.04 -19.93 2.27
N ILE A 513 -15.49 -20.81 3.17
CA ILE A 513 -16.89 -21.24 3.26
C ILE A 513 -17.34 -21.20 4.73
N SER A 514 -18.43 -20.49 5.01
CA SER A 514 -19.12 -20.56 6.30
C SER A 514 -20.06 -21.77 6.30
N LEU A 515 -20.02 -22.57 7.37
CA LEU A 515 -20.99 -23.66 7.60
C LEU A 515 -22.24 -23.19 8.34
N SER A 516 -22.37 -21.88 8.57
CA SER A 516 -23.56 -21.31 9.21
C SER A 516 -24.73 -21.25 8.23
N ASP A 517 -25.74 -22.08 8.47
CA ASP A 517 -26.99 -22.16 7.70
C ASP A 517 -28.10 -21.21 8.18
N LEU A 518 -27.80 -20.30 9.12
CA LEU A 518 -28.79 -19.38 9.71
C LEU A 518 -29.44 -18.47 8.67
N LEU A 519 -28.63 -17.97 7.73
CA LEU A 519 -29.07 -17.07 6.64
C LEU A 519 -28.78 -17.64 5.26
N THR A 520 -28.16 -18.83 5.18
CA THR A 520 -27.82 -19.50 3.91
C THR A 520 -28.36 -20.93 3.96
N PRO A 521 -29.34 -21.29 3.12
CA PRO A 521 -29.84 -22.66 3.05
C PRO A 521 -28.72 -23.69 2.86
N TRP A 522 -28.82 -24.83 3.55
CA TRP A 522 -27.77 -25.86 3.55
C TRP A 522 -27.47 -26.40 2.15
N ASP A 523 -28.47 -26.55 1.28
CA ASP A 523 -28.30 -26.99 -0.11
C ASP A 523 -27.36 -26.08 -0.91
N VAL A 524 -27.36 -24.77 -0.62
CA VAL A 524 -26.41 -23.81 -1.22
C VAL A 524 -25.00 -24.01 -0.67
N ILE A 525 -24.86 -24.24 0.65
CA ILE A 525 -23.57 -24.52 1.29
C ILE A 525 -22.97 -25.83 0.75
N GLU A 526 -23.78 -26.89 0.69
CA GLU A 526 -23.41 -28.19 0.14
C GLU A 526 -22.95 -28.07 -1.31
N ARG A 527 -23.69 -27.32 -2.15
CA ARG A 527 -23.27 -27.06 -3.54
C ARG A 527 -21.91 -26.37 -3.61
N ARG A 528 -21.64 -25.38 -2.75
CA ARG A 528 -20.34 -24.70 -2.68
C ARG A 528 -19.22 -25.64 -2.24
N LEU A 529 -19.47 -26.49 -1.24
CA LEU A 529 -18.51 -27.49 -0.77
C LEU A 529 -18.19 -28.51 -1.86
N ARG A 530 -19.20 -29.03 -2.56
CA ARG A 530 -19.01 -29.96 -3.69
C ARG A 530 -18.22 -29.33 -4.82
N ALA A 531 -18.51 -28.08 -5.17
CA ALA A 531 -17.75 -27.37 -6.21
C ALA A 531 -16.29 -27.14 -5.80
N ALA A 532 -16.04 -26.69 -4.55
CA ALA A 532 -14.69 -26.51 -4.03
C ALA A 532 -13.90 -27.83 -3.98
N ALA A 533 -14.58 -28.92 -3.59
CA ALA A 533 -14.04 -30.26 -3.62
C ALA A 533 -13.69 -30.68 -5.06
N GLN A 534 -14.63 -30.61 -6.01
CA GLN A 534 -14.41 -31.00 -7.41
C GLN A 534 -13.29 -30.22 -8.10
N ALA A 535 -13.16 -28.92 -7.82
CA ALA A 535 -12.15 -28.05 -8.44
C ALA A 535 -10.80 -28.06 -7.70
N ASP A 536 -10.60 -28.97 -6.75
CA ASP A 536 -9.35 -29.13 -5.99
C ASP A 536 -8.85 -27.88 -5.23
N PHE A 537 -9.77 -27.02 -4.77
CA PHE A 537 -9.42 -25.88 -3.91
C PHE A 537 -8.97 -26.34 -2.51
N ILE A 538 -8.05 -25.59 -1.92
CA ILE A 538 -7.86 -25.55 -0.46
C ILE A 538 -9.11 -24.91 0.16
N VAL A 539 -9.59 -25.40 1.30
CA VAL A 539 -10.84 -24.91 1.88
C VAL A 539 -10.67 -24.48 3.34
N ALA A 540 -10.98 -23.22 3.62
CA ALA A 540 -11.10 -22.70 4.97
C ALA A 540 -12.58 -22.66 5.39
N LEU A 541 -12.93 -23.42 6.43
CA LEU A 541 -14.28 -23.51 6.97
C LEU A 541 -14.42 -22.60 8.20
N TYR A 542 -15.37 -21.67 8.12
CA TYR A 542 -15.78 -20.77 9.19
C TYR A 542 -17.08 -21.24 9.83
N ASN A 543 -17.31 -20.83 11.07
CA ASN A 543 -18.49 -21.18 11.86
C ASN A 543 -18.77 -22.69 11.84
N PRO A 544 -17.76 -23.54 12.09
CA PRO A 544 -17.83 -24.95 11.74
C PRO A 544 -18.79 -25.74 12.63
N ARG A 545 -18.97 -25.32 13.89
CA ARG A 545 -19.82 -25.99 14.85
C ARG A 545 -20.37 -25.01 15.88
N SER A 546 -21.63 -25.16 16.29
CA SER A 546 -22.23 -24.37 17.38
C SER A 546 -23.33 -25.16 18.09
N ARG A 547 -23.86 -24.63 19.20
CA ARG A 547 -24.93 -25.28 19.95
C ARG A 547 -26.19 -25.40 19.07
N GLY A 548 -26.66 -26.63 18.83
CA GLY A 548 -27.78 -26.93 17.92
C GLY A 548 -27.40 -27.09 16.45
N ARG A 549 -26.12 -26.95 16.08
CA ARG A 549 -25.57 -27.15 14.73
C ARG A 549 -24.25 -27.89 14.82
N ASP A 550 -24.36 -29.20 14.94
CA ASP A 550 -23.26 -30.09 15.27
C ASP A 550 -22.98 -31.16 14.20
N TRP A 551 -23.75 -31.16 13.11
CA TRP A 551 -23.68 -32.13 12.02
C TRP A 551 -23.05 -31.57 10.72
N GLN A 552 -23.11 -30.26 10.51
CA GLN A 552 -22.69 -29.61 9.25
C GLN A 552 -21.21 -29.85 8.93
N LEU A 553 -20.34 -29.82 9.94
CA LEU A 553 -18.92 -30.09 9.76
C LEU A 553 -18.65 -31.53 9.34
N ASP A 554 -19.38 -32.49 9.91
CA ASP A 554 -19.26 -33.89 9.50
C ASP A 554 -19.69 -34.08 8.05
N ALA A 555 -20.84 -33.49 7.67
CA ALA A 555 -21.30 -33.48 6.28
C ALA A 555 -20.28 -32.84 5.33
N ALA A 556 -19.67 -31.71 5.70
CA ALA A 556 -18.64 -31.05 4.92
C ALA A 556 -17.38 -31.92 4.75
N LEU A 557 -16.90 -32.56 5.82
CA LEU A 557 -15.75 -33.48 5.76
C LEU A 557 -16.07 -34.71 4.91
N ASN A 558 -17.29 -35.25 4.98
CA ASN A 558 -17.73 -36.36 4.13
C ASN A 558 -17.74 -35.99 2.64
N ILE A 559 -18.18 -34.78 2.29
CA ILE A 559 -18.07 -34.28 0.90
C ILE A 559 -16.61 -34.17 0.46
N MET A 560 -15.72 -33.68 1.32
CA MET A 560 -14.29 -33.61 0.98
C MET A 560 -13.70 -35.01 0.77
N ARG A 561 -14.08 -36.00 1.61
CA ARG A 561 -13.61 -37.39 1.53
C ARG A 561 -13.95 -38.06 0.21
N THR A 562 -15.04 -37.66 -0.48
CA THR A 562 -15.37 -38.24 -1.80
C THR A 562 -14.48 -37.72 -2.93
N HIS A 563 -13.70 -36.66 -2.71
CA HIS A 563 -12.90 -35.99 -3.75
C HIS A 563 -11.42 -35.81 -3.39
N ARG A 564 -10.99 -36.21 -2.19
CA ARG A 564 -9.63 -35.99 -1.68
C ARG A 564 -9.01 -37.30 -1.16
N PRO A 565 -7.68 -37.47 -1.29
CA PRO A 565 -6.99 -38.56 -0.63
C PRO A 565 -7.26 -38.61 0.89
N PRO A 566 -7.36 -39.79 1.51
CA PRO A 566 -7.50 -39.91 2.97
C PRO A 566 -6.37 -39.23 3.76
N THR A 567 -5.19 -39.09 3.14
CA THR A 567 -3.98 -38.46 3.68
C THR A 567 -3.99 -36.93 3.60
N THR A 568 -4.97 -36.31 2.94
CA THR A 568 -5.05 -34.84 2.81
C THR A 568 -5.00 -34.17 4.18
N PRO A 569 -4.09 -33.21 4.41
CA PRO A 569 -3.96 -32.55 5.70
C PRO A 569 -5.21 -31.73 6.06
N VAL A 570 -5.62 -31.81 7.32
CA VAL A 570 -6.71 -31.01 7.91
C VAL A 570 -6.21 -30.42 9.21
N ALA A 571 -6.44 -29.13 9.42
CA ALA A 571 -6.07 -28.43 10.64
C ALA A 571 -7.27 -27.78 11.32
N PHE A 572 -7.40 -27.97 12.63
CA PHE A 572 -8.37 -27.30 13.49
C PHE A 572 -7.64 -26.26 14.33
N GLY A 573 -7.87 -24.97 14.05
CA GLY A 573 -7.29 -23.87 14.80
C GLY A 573 -8.33 -23.20 15.68
N ARG A 574 -8.26 -23.45 16.99
CA ARG A 574 -9.15 -22.84 17.99
C ARG A 574 -8.44 -21.67 18.65
N ASN A 575 -9.14 -20.53 18.80
CA ASN A 575 -8.61 -19.32 19.45
C ASN A 575 -7.25 -18.87 18.88
N VAL A 576 -7.08 -18.97 17.56
CA VAL A 576 -5.80 -18.60 16.91
C VAL A 576 -5.45 -17.16 17.26
N SER A 577 -4.21 -16.94 17.71
CA SER A 577 -3.65 -15.69 18.23
C SER A 577 -4.26 -15.15 19.54
N ARG A 578 -5.09 -15.93 20.24
CA ARG A 578 -5.68 -15.55 21.53
C ARG A 578 -5.14 -16.41 22.67
N ALA A 579 -5.51 -16.04 23.90
CA ALA A 579 -5.37 -16.95 25.04
C ALA A 579 -6.09 -18.28 24.74
N ASP A 580 -5.47 -19.39 25.17
CA ASP A 580 -5.90 -20.77 24.91
C ASP A 580 -5.89 -21.20 23.43
N GLU A 581 -4.96 -20.67 22.62
CA GLU A 581 -4.71 -21.16 21.25
C GLU A 581 -4.44 -22.67 21.27
N ARG A 582 -5.18 -23.40 20.42
CA ARG A 582 -4.96 -24.83 20.20
C ARG A 582 -5.03 -25.13 18.71
N ILE A 583 -3.99 -25.75 18.19
CA ILE A 583 -3.90 -26.15 16.78
C ILE A 583 -3.71 -27.66 16.72
N THR A 584 -4.68 -28.35 16.10
CA THR A 584 -4.62 -29.79 15.86
C THR A 584 -4.43 -30.02 14.37
N LEU A 585 -3.27 -30.53 13.97
CA LEU A 585 -2.99 -30.95 12.60
C LEU A 585 -3.20 -32.47 12.49
N THR A 586 -4.05 -32.88 11.56
CA THR A 586 -4.43 -34.27 11.31
C THR A 586 -4.61 -34.51 9.81
N THR A 587 -5.15 -35.67 9.43
CA THR A 587 -5.52 -36.00 8.05
C THR A 587 -7.04 -36.04 7.89
N LEU A 588 -7.52 -35.99 6.66
CA LEU A 588 -8.95 -36.05 6.34
C LEU A 588 -9.61 -37.36 6.81
N ALA A 589 -8.86 -38.47 6.80
CA ALA A 589 -9.29 -39.75 7.36
C ALA A 589 -9.50 -39.69 8.87
N ALA A 590 -8.61 -39.01 9.59
CA ALA A 590 -8.60 -38.92 11.05
C ALA A 590 -9.23 -37.64 11.59
N ALA A 591 -9.83 -36.81 10.73
CA ALA A 591 -10.48 -35.57 11.10
C ALA A 591 -11.75 -35.86 11.91
N ASP A 592 -11.72 -35.53 13.20
CA ASP A 592 -12.85 -35.62 14.11
C ASP A 592 -13.59 -34.27 14.21
N PRO A 593 -14.85 -34.18 13.75
CA PRO A 593 -15.67 -32.96 13.88
C PRO A 593 -15.90 -32.50 15.31
N SER A 594 -15.72 -33.36 16.32
CA SER A 594 -15.91 -33.03 17.74
C SER A 594 -14.84 -32.08 18.29
N CYS A 595 -13.68 -31.98 17.62
CA CYS A 595 -12.58 -31.08 17.98
C CYS A 595 -12.87 -29.60 17.68
N ALA A 596 -13.95 -29.29 16.96
CA ALA A 596 -14.30 -27.93 16.58
C ALA A 596 -15.43 -27.34 17.44
N ASP A 597 -15.31 -26.07 17.78
CA ASP A 597 -16.36 -25.24 18.36
C ASP A 597 -16.54 -23.94 17.56
N MET A 598 -17.32 -22.99 18.10
CA MET A 598 -17.57 -21.70 17.44
C MET A 598 -16.33 -20.79 17.33
N PHE A 599 -15.26 -21.07 18.07
CA PHE A 599 -13.99 -20.33 18.03
C PHE A 599 -12.92 -21.04 17.19
N THR A 600 -13.35 -22.06 16.44
CA THR A 600 -12.48 -22.87 15.60
C THR A 600 -12.62 -22.46 14.14
N VAL A 601 -11.50 -22.31 13.44
CA VAL A 601 -11.44 -22.30 11.97
C VAL A 601 -10.79 -23.60 11.50
N VAL A 602 -11.35 -24.23 10.48
CA VAL A 602 -10.82 -25.51 9.95
C VAL A 602 -10.20 -25.25 8.59
N LEU A 603 -8.98 -25.72 8.36
CA LEU A 603 -8.29 -25.60 7.08
C LEU A 603 -8.05 -26.99 6.49
N ILE A 604 -8.58 -27.22 5.30
CA ILE A 604 -8.50 -28.49 4.57
C ILE A 604 -7.63 -28.27 3.34
N GLY A 605 -6.55 -29.04 3.22
CA GLY A 605 -5.68 -29.01 2.05
C GLY A 605 -6.38 -29.45 0.76
N ASN A 606 -5.76 -29.14 -0.37
CA ASN A 606 -6.09 -29.77 -1.64
C ASN A 606 -5.40 -31.14 -1.79
N SER A 607 -5.59 -31.79 -2.94
CA SER A 607 -4.99 -33.10 -3.25
C SER A 607 -3.46 -33.14 -3.17
N GLN A 608 -2.79 -32.00 -3.31
CA GLN A 608 -1.33 -31.87 -3.31
C GLN A 608 -0.76 -31.41 -1.97
N SER A 609 -1.61 -31.04 -1.02
CA SER A 609 -1.19 -30.58 0.30
C SER A 609 -0.55 -31.72 1.10
N TYR A 610 0.49 -31.43 1.87
CA TYR A 610 1.22 -32.43 2.64
C TYR A 610 1.58 -31.92 4.05
N ILE A 611 1.81 -32.87 4.95
CA ILE A 611 2.36 -32.61 6.29
C ILE A 611 3.88 -32.78 6.22
N LEU A 612 4.62 -31.80 6.72
CA LEU A 612 6.08 -31.84 6.86
C LEU A 612 6.44 -31.59 8.33
N GLY A 613 6.78 -32.65 9.07
CA GLY A 613 6.93 -32.56 10.51
C GLY A 613 5.61 -32.15 11.18
N ASN A 614 5.61 -31.03 11.89
CA ASN A 614 4.41 -30.43 12.50
C ASN A 614 3.86 -29.25 11.67
N ARG A 615 4.22 -29.15 10.39
CA ARG A 615 3.79 -28.10 9.47
C ARG A 615 2.90 -28.65 8.37
N MET A 616 2.10 -27.77 7.79
CA MET A 616 1.29 -28.04 6.60
C MET A 616 1.73 -27.11 5.47
N ALA A 617 1.88 -27.67 4.27
CA ALA A 617 2.24 -26.90 3.08
C ALA A 617 1.50 -27.41 1.85
N THR A 618 1.23 -26.49 0.94
CA THR A 618 0.71 -26.79 -0.40
C THR A 618 1.77 -26.39 -1.43
N PRO A 619 2.21 -27.29 -2.32
CA PRO A 619 3.18 -26.96 -3.34
C PRO A 619 2.70 -25.81 -4.24
N ARG A 620 3.59 -24.85 -4.52
CA ARG A 620 3.33 -23.76 -5.47
C ARG A 620 3.39 -24.19 -6.95
N GLY A 621 3.57 -25.49 -7.22
CA GLY A 621 3.67 -26.07 -8.56
C GLY A 621 5.08 -26.16 -9.16
N TYR A 622 6.13 -25.65 -8.50
CA TYR A 622 7.51 -25.74 -9.02
C TYR A 622 8.05 -27.17 -9.12
N ALA A 623 7.52 -28.13 -8.35
CA ALA A 623 7.92 -29.53 -8.43
C ALA A 623 7.67 -30.15 -9.82
N ARG A 624 6.68 -29.65 -10.58
CA ARG A 624 6.45 -30.06 -11.98
C ARG A 624 7.53 -29.57 -12.96
N LYS A 625 8.40 -28.63 -12.59
CA LYS A 625 9.54 -28.21 -13.44
C LYS A 625 10.78 -29.12 -13.31
N GLY A 626 10.81 -30.02 -12.31
CA GLY A 626 11.99 -30.85 -12.02
C GLY A 626 11.83 -32.34 -12.29
N GLN A 627 10.61 -32.84 -12.52
CA GLN A 627 10.36 -34.24 -12.89
C GLN A 627 9.40 -34.27 -14.08
N VAL A 628 9.95 -34.40 -15.28
CA VAL A 628 9.19 -34.80 -16.46
C VAL A 628 8.99 -36.32 -16.34
N VAL A 629 7.93 -36.73 -15.65
CA VAL A 629 7.28 -38.03 -15.92
C VAL A 629 6.15 -37.69 -16.89
N LEU A 630 6.37 -37.98 -18.17
CA LEU A 630 5.31 -37.94 -19.18
C LEU A 630 4.54 -39.25 -19.08
N GLU A 631 3.45 -39.27 -18.31
CA GLU A 631 2.42 -40.30 -18.47
C GLU A 631 1.03 -39.68 -18.69
N GLU A 632 0.60 -39.86 -19.95
CA GLU A 632 -0.73 -40.21 -20.44
C GLU A 632 -1.98 -39.47 -19.92
N THR A 633 -2.14 -38.19 -20.26
CA THR A 633 -3.46 -37.64 -20.67
C THR A 633 -3.26 -36.47 -21.64
N ALA A 634 -2.73 -36.74 -22.83
CA ALA A 634 -2.57 -35.74 -23.90
C ALA A 634 -3.26 -36.18 -25.20
N ALA A 635 -4.48 -36.70 -25.06
CA ALA A 635 -5.33 -37.05 -26.20
C ALA A 635 -6.21 -35.89 -26.68
N ASP A 636 -6.47 -34.86 -25.86
CA ASP A 636 -7.60 -33.94 -26.12
C ASP A 636 -7.23 -32.46 -26.38
N ARG A 637 -5.96 -32.15 -26.64
CA ARG A 637 -5.50 -30.76 -26.87
C ARG A 637 -4.63 -30.53 -28.12
N ARG A 638 -4.70 -31.40 -29.14
CA ARG A 638 -3.85 -31.27 -30.34
C ARG A 638 -4.47 -30.53 -31.53
N ASP A 639 -5.75 -30.13 -31.49
CA ASP A 639 -6.46 -29.72 -32.72
C ASP A 639 -6.83 -28.23 -32.85
N ALA A 640 -6.30 -27.35 -32.01
CA ALA A 640 -6.42 -25.90 -32.25
C ALA A 640 -5.05 -25.29 -32.59
N PRO A 641 -4.61 -25.28 -33.87
CA PRO A 641 -3.45 -24.51 -34.27
C PRO A 641 -3.74 -23.01 -34.08
N ILE A 642 -2.84 -22.31 -33.40
CA ILE A 642 -2.83 -20.84 -33.42
C ILE A 642 -2.58 -20.44 -34.88
N PRO A 643 -3.49 -19.69 -35.53
CA PRO A 643 -3.36 -19.33 -36.94
C PRO A 643 -2.01 -18.64 -37.19
N GLY A 644 -1.21 -19.17 -38.13
CA GLY A 644 0.10 -18.61 -38.49
C GLY A 644 1.30 -19.13 -37.68
N THR A 645 1.15 -20.13 -36.81
CA THR A 645 2.29 -20.69 -36.06
C THR A 645 3.17 -21.62 -36.88
N GLN A 646 4.44 -21.24 -37.03
CA GLN A 646 5.51 -22.07 -37.59
C GLN A 646 5.86 -23.19 -36.59
N ARG A 647 5.89 -24.46 -37.05
CA ARG A 647 6.12 -25.64 -36.19
C ARG A 647 7.59 -25.99 -35.96
N ASP A 648 8.51 -25.29 -36.63
CA ASP A 648 9.95 -25.57 -36.57
C ASP A 648 10.66 -24.65 -35.59
N TYR A 649 11.62 -25.18 -34.83
CA TYR A 649 12.46 -24.42 -33.91
C TYR A 649 13.95 -24.54 -34.30
N PRO A 650 14.66 -23.43 -34.59
CA PRO A 650 16.04 -23.49 -35.09
C PRO A 650 17.02 -23.73 -33.96
N VAL A 651 17.63 -24.93 -33.93
CA VAL A 651 18.65 -25.31 -32.93
C VAL A 651 20.02 -25.45 -33.59
N THR A 652 21.05 -24.88 -32.94
CA THR A 652 22.46 -25.12 -33.27
C THR A 652 23.11 -25.93 -32.15
N LEU A 653 23.67 -27.10 -32.47
CA LEU A 653 24.39 -27.92 -31.50
C LEU A 653 25.79 -27.33 -31.28
N ILE A 654 26.15 -27.09 -30.02
CA ILE A 654 27.49 -26.68 -29.58
C ILE A 654 28.15 -27.84 -28.82
N ASN A 655 29.47 -27.98 -28.95
CA ASN A 655 30.26 -29.07 -28.33
C ASN A 655 29.71 -30.49 -28.59
N PRO A 656 29.42 -30.88 -29.84
CA PRO A 656 28.70 -32.13 -30.10
C PRO A 656 29.58 -33.40 -29.98
N GLY A 657 30.85 -33.28 -29.58
CA GLY A 657 31.78 -34.42 -29.49
C GLY A 657 31.37 -35.48 -28.47
N ASP A 658 30.56 -35.11 -27.46
CA ASP A 658 30.00 -36.03 -26.48
C ASP A 658 28.74 -36.76 -26.98
N LEU A 659 28.24 -36.39 -28.17
CA LEU A 659 27.06 -37.00 -28.77
C LEU A 659 27.46 -38.21 -29.61
N SER A 660 26.71 -39.29 -29.51
CA SER A 660 26.86 -40.46 -30.37
C SER A 660 25.79 -40.44 -31.46
N ALA A 661 26.20 -40.72 -32.70
CA ALA A 661 25.27 -40.80 -33.84
C ALA A 661 25.34 -42.17 -34.53
N VAL A 662 24.18 -42.65 -34.99
CA VAL A 662 24.10 -43.80 -35.89
C VAL A 662 23.53 -43.39 -37.24
N VAL A 663 24.15 -43.85 -38.33
CA VAL A 663 23.65 -43.72 -39.69
C VAL A 663 23.26 -45.10 -40.18
N ILE A 664 22.02 -45.26 -40.60
CA ILE A 664 21.47 -46.54 -41.04
C ILE A 664 21.21 -46.45 -42.55
N GLY A 665 21.99 -47.21 -43.31
CA GLY A 665 22.06 -47.13 -44.78
C GLY A 665 23.40 -46.59 -45.27
N GLY A 666 24.14 -47.41 -46.02
CA GLY A 666 25.49 -47.11 -46.52
C GLY A 666 25.55 -46.58 -47.95
N GLY A 667 24.43 -46.11 -48.50
CA GLY A 667 24.37 -45.48 -49.82
C GLY A 667 24.88 -44.03 -49.83
N ALA A 668 24.79 -43.36 -50.97
CA ALA A 668 25.27 -41.98 -51.15
C ALA A 668 24.65 -40.96 -50.17
N VAL A 669 23.39 -41.18 -49.78
CA VAL A 669 22.70 -40.36 -48.77
C VAL A 669 23.34 -40.54 -47.39
N GLY A 670 23.56 -41.79 -46.97
CA GLY A 670 24.23 -42.13 -45.73
C GLY A 670 25.65 -41.56 -45.67
N GLU A 671 26.43 -41.70 -46.75
CA GLU A 671 27.78 -41.13 -46.85
C GLU A 671 27.79 -39.62 -46.58
N ARG A 672 26.86 -38.88 -47.17
CA ARG A 672 26.74 -37.43 -46.96
C ARG A 672 26.42 -37.07 -45.51
N LYS A 673 25.61 -37.87 -44.81
CA LYS A 673 25.30 -37.67 -43.38
C LYS A 673 26.50 -37.97 -42.50
N VAL A 674 27.17 -39.10 -42.73
CA VAL A 674 28.42 -39.47 -42.03
C VAL A 674 29.46 -38.38 -42.16
N ARG A 675 29.68 -37.86 -43.38
CA ARG A 675 30.62 -36.76 -43.62
C ARG A 675 30.29 -35.51 -42.80
N GLY A 676 29.01 -35.13 -42.74
CA GLY A 676 28.54 -33.99 -41.96
C GLY A 676 28.78 -34.14 -40.46
N LEU A 677 28.56 -35.35 -39.93
CA LEU A 677 28.78 -35.69 -38.52
C LEU A 677 30.27 -35.71 -38.16
N LEU A 678 31.11 -36.33 -38.98
CA LEU A 678 32.56 -36.35 -38.78
C LEU A 678 33.16 -34.94 -38.80
N ASN A 679 32.71 -34.09 -39.73
CA ASN A 679 33.13 -32.67 -39.78
C ASN A 679 32.71 -31.88 -38.52
N ALA A 680 31.68 -32.35 -37.80
CA ALA A 680 31.25 -31.76 -36.53
C ALA A 680 31.96 -32.40 -35.31
N GLY A 681 32.83 -33.40 -35.52
CA GLY A 681 33.52 -34.13 -34.45
C GLY A 681 32.65 -35.15 -33.73
N ILE A 682 31.53 -35.56 -34.31
CA ILE A 682 30.58 -36.52 -33.71
C ILE A 682 31.03 -37.95 -34.05
N PRO A 683 31.26 -38.83 -33.06
CA PRO A 683 31.48 -40.26 -33.29
C PRO A 683 30.29 -40.91 -34.02
N VAL A 684 30.58 -41.63 -35.11
CA VAL A 684 29.55 -42.24 -35.96
C VAL A 684 29.65 -43.76 -36.01
N ARG A 685 28.51 -44.42 -35.76
CA ARG A 685 28.29 -45.84 -36.09
C ARG A 685 27.51 -45.93 -37.39
N LEU A 686 28.00 -46.71 -38.35
CA LEU A 686 27.29 -47.03 -39.60
C LEU A 686 26.69 -48.43 -39.47
N VAL A 687 25.39 -48.57 -39.74
CA VAL A 687 24.72 -49.88 -39.84
C VAL A 687 24.23 -50.05 -41.28
N SER A 688 24.85 -50.95 -42.03
CA SER A 688 24.39 -51.30 -43.37
C SER A 688 25.11 -52.55 -43.90
N PRO A 689 24.43 -53.44 -44.66
CA PRO A 689 25.07 -54.59 -45.30
C PRO A 689 26.15 -54.18 -46.31
N THR A 690 25.94 -53.04 -46.98
CA THR A 690 26.84 -52.50 -48.01
C THR A 690 27.20 -51.06 -47.66
N ALA A 691 28.34 -50.60 -48.14
CA ALA A 691 28.77 -49.21 -47.97
C ALA A 691 29.47 -48.72 -49.23
N THR A 692 29.41 -47.42 -49.49
CA THR A 692 30.21 -46.81 -50.55
C THR A 692 31.72 -46.97 -50.28
N PRO A 693 32.58 -46.89 -51.30
CA PRO A 693 34.03 -46.97 -51.11
C PRO A 693 34.59 -45.98 -50.09
N HIS A 694 34.03 -44.77 -49.99
CA HIS A 694 34.45 -43.78 -48.99
C HIS A 694 34.07 -44.17 -47.56
N LEU A 695 32.86 -44.68 -47.36
CA LEU A 695 32.42 -45.17 -46.04
C LEU A 695 33.27 -46.37 -45.60
N ALA A 696 33.58 -47.29 -46.51
CA ALA A 696 34.49 -48.40 -46.24
C ALA A 696 35.89 -47.89 -45.86
N ALA A 697 36.45 -46.94 -46.60
CA ALA A 697 37.75 -46.35 -46.31
C ALA A 697 37.77 -45.62 -44.94
N TRP A 698 36.71 -44.90 -44.57
CA TRP A 698 36.61 -44.28 -43.23
C TRP A 698 36.50 -45.31 -42.10
N ALA A 699 35.84 -46.44 -42.34
CA ALA A 699 35.80 -47.54 -41.39
C ALA A 699 37.17 -48.19 -41.22
N ASP A 700 37.88 -48.46 -42.33
CA ASP A 700 39.23 -49.04 -42.31
C ASP A 700 40.25 -48.09 -41.66
N ALA A 701 40.06 -46.77 -41.79
CA ALA A 701 40.84 -45.74 -41.11
C ALA A 701 40.45 -45.53 -39.63
N GLY A 702 39.45 -46.25 -39.10
CA GLY A 702 38.99 -46.14 -37.72
C GLY A 702 38.21 -44.86 -37.39
N LEU A 703 37.78 -44.11 -38.41
CA LEU A 703 37.00 -42.88 -38.23
C LEU A 703 35.52 -43.13 -37.92
N ILE A 704 35.00 -44.30 -38.32
CA ILE A 704 33.64 -44.75 -38.01
C ILE A 704 33.63 -46.22 -37.59
N VAL A 705 32.62 -46.63 -36.83
CA VAL A 705 32.37 -48.05 -36.53
C VAL A 705 31.34 -48.59 -37.51
N TRP A 706 31.72 -49.52 -38.39
CA TRP A 706 30.81 -50.09 -39.39
C TRP A 706 30.33 -51.50 -39.00
N ASN A 707 29.03 -51.60 -38.71
CA ASN A 707 28.31 -52.86 -38.53
C ASN A 707 27.74 -53.33 -39.87
N ARG A 708 28.39 -54.35 -40.45
CA ARG A 708 28.06 -54.94 -41.76
C ARG A 708 26.85 -55.87 -41.71
N ARG A 709 25.69 -55.33 -41.39
CA ARG A 709 24.42 -56.06 -41.36
C ARG A 709 23.23 -55.13 -41.54
N GLU A 710 22.05 -55.71 -41.65
CA GLU A 710 20.78 -54.98 -41.63
C GLU A 710 20.51 -54.37 -40.26
N TYR A 711 19.59 -53.41 -40.25
CA TYR A 711 19.16 -52.71 -39.05
C TYR A 711 18.40 -53.62 -38.08
N GLU A 712 18.74 -53.52 -36.81
CA GLU A 712 17.98 -54.13 -35.72
C GLU A 712 17.63 -53.05 -34.67
N PRO A 713 16.49 -53.14 -33.97
CA PRO A 713 16.07 -52.13 -33.00
C PRO A 713 17.13 -51.77 -31.94
N GLY A 714 17.96 -52.74 -31.53
CA GLY A 714 19.04 -52.55 -30.57
C GLY A 714 20.17 -51.63 -31.04
N ASP A 715 20.28 -51.33 -32.34
CA ASP A 715 21.29 -50.40 -32.87
C ASP A 715 21.11 -48.95 -32.39
N LEU A 716 19.90 -48.62 -31.92
CA LEU A 716 19.58 -47.31 -31.36
C LEU A 716 19.97 -47.18 -29.88
N ALA A 717 20.49 -48.23 -29.24
CA ALA A 717 20.88 -48.16 -27.84
C ALA A 717 22.06 -47.19 -27.63
N GLY A 718 21.87 -46.23 -26.73
CA GLY A 718 22.90 -45.28 -26.31
C GLY A 718 23.33 -44.26 -27.38
N VAL A 719 22.51 -44.04 -28.41
CA VAL A 719 22.75 -42.99 -29.42
C VAL A 719 21.80 -41.81 -29.24
N TRP A 720 22.30 -40.62 -29.54
CA TRP A 720 21.55 -39.37 -29.40
C TRP A 720 20.92 -38.91 -30.72
N LEU A 721 21.60 -39.20 -31.85
CA LEU A 721 21.13 -38.91 -33.21
C LEU A 721 21.05 -40.18 -34.04
N VAL A 722 19.97 -40.35 -34.79
CA VAL A 722 19.86 -41.36 -35.84
C VAL A 722 19.52 -40.74 -37.18
N PHE A 723 20.20 -41.22 -38.23
CA PHE A 723 19.88 -40.90 -39.61
C PHE A 723 19.38 -42.16 -40.33
N ALA A 724 18.09 -42.18 -40.67
CA ALA A 724 17.47 -43.19 -41.51
C ALA A 724 17.69 -42.82 -42.98
N ALA A 725 18.59 -43.55 -43.65
CA ALA A 725 19.06 -43.25 -44.99
C ALA A 725 19.15 -44.53 -45.85
N THR A 726 18.27 -45.50 -45.61
CA THR A 726 18.15 -46.70 -46.45
C THR A 726 17.34 -46.38 -47.71
N ASP A 727 17.43 -47.24 -48.71
CA ASP A 727 16.62 -47.22 -49.94
C ASP A 727 15.23 -47.84 -49.75
N GLN A 728 14.96 -48.44 -48.58
CA GLN A 728 13.69 -49.06 -48.25
C GLN A 728 12.87 -48.15 -47.34
N ARG A 729 11.76 -47.64 -47.88
CA ARG A 729 10.87 -46.74 -47.13
C ARG A 729 10.35 -47.35 -45.83
N ASP A 730 9.93 -48.60 -45.88
CA ASP A 730 9.37 -49.29 -44.71
C ASP A 730 10.40 -49.43 -43.58
N VAL A 731 11.68 -49.63 -43.94
CA VAL A 731 12.80 -49.68 -42.99
C VAL A 731 13.05 -48.29 -42.39
N ASN A 732 13.06 -47.22 -43.19
CA ASN A 732 13.20 -45.85 -42.69
C ASN A 732 12.06 -45.47 -41.73
N ALA A 733 10.81 -45.81 -42.07
CA ALA A 733 9.65 -45.59 -41.21
C ALA A 733 9.73 -46.42 -39.92
N GLN A 734 10.24 -47.66 -39.98
CA GLN A 734 10.47 -48.49 -38.80
C GLN A 734 11.54 -47.89 -37.88
N ILE A 735 12.64 -47.36 -38.44
CA ILE A 735 13.69 -46.68 -37.68
C ILE A 735 13.12 -45.45 -36.97
N ALA A 736 12.31 -44.65 -37.67
CA ALA A 736 11.67 -43.47 -37.09
C ALA A 736 10.75 -43.83 -35.91
N ARG A 737 9.92 -44.87 -36.04
CA ARG A 737 9.08 -45.39 -34.95
C ARG A 737 9.91 -45.85 -33.75
N ASN A 738 10.97 -46.62 -34.00
CA ASN A 738 11.85 -47.12 -32.94
C ASN A 738 12.59 -45.97 -32.22
N ALA A 739 13.04 -44.96 -32.96
CA ALA A 739 13.70 -43.78 -32.40
C ALA A 739 12.73 -42.94 -31.56
N ALA A 740 11.50 -42.73 -32.03
CA ALA A 740 10.46 -42.01 -31.29
C ALA A 740 10.12 -42.72 -29.96
N ALA A 741 9.98 -44.04 -29.98
CA ALA A 741 9.73 -44.83 -28.78
C ALA A 741 10.90 -44.74 -27.76
N ALA A 742 12.13 -44.56 -28.24
CA ALA A 742 13.32 -44.44 -27.41
C ALA A 742 13.66 -42.98 -27.02
N GLY A 743 12.89 -41.99 -27.48
CA GLY A 743 13.18 -40.56 -27.24
C GLY A 743 14.44 -40.03 -27.95
N ILE A 744 14.84 -40.67 -29.05
CA ILE A 744 16.06 -40.36 -29.82
C ILE A 744 15.71 -39.45 -31.00
N LEU A 745 16.55 -38.44 -31.28
CA LEU A 745 16.33 -37.56 -32.41
C LEU A 745 16.60 -38.28 -33.73
N CYS A 746 15.60 -38.33 -34.61
CA CYS A 746 15.64 -39.03 -35.89
C CYS A 746 15.53 -38.07 -37.07
N ASN A 747 16.47 -38.19 -38.01
CA ASN A 747 16.36 -37.58 -39.34
C ASN A 747 16.09 -38.68 -40.37
N VAL A 748 14.97 -38.56 -41.07
CA VAL A 748 14.61 -39.44 -42.19
C VAL A 748 14.93 -38.71 -43.49
N ALA A 749 15.66 -39.38 -44.39
CA ALA A 749 16.23 -38.71 -45.56
C ALA A 749 15.22 -38.40 -46.67
N ASP A 750 14.21 -39.24 -46.83
CA ASP A 750 13.21 -39.22 -47.91
C ASP A 750 11.80 -38.83 -47.43
N ALA A 751 11.59 -38.74 -46.11
CA ALA A 751 10.39 -38.18 -45.48
C ALA A 751 10.73 -37.36 -44.25
N PRO A 752 11.03 -36.07 -44.44
CA PRO A 752 11.16 -35.12 -43.35
C PRO A 752 10.04 -35.25 -42.30
N GLU A 753 8.79 -35.36 -42.72
CA GLU A 753 7.62 -35.44 -41.84
C GLU A 753 7.59 -36.63 -40.87
N GLU A 754 8.35 -37.71 -41.14
CA GLU A 754 8.47 -38.88 -40.27
C GLU A 754 9.59 -38.73 -39.23
N GLY A 755 10.48 -37.74 -39.42
CA GLY A 755 11.59 -37.44 -38.50
C GLY A 755 11.20 -36.44 -37.41
N SER A 756 12.06 -36.35 -36.39
CA SER A 756 11.93 -35.35 -35.31
C SER A 756 12.80 -34.11 -35.53
N PHE A 757 13.70 -34.12 -36.53
CA PHE A 757 14.49 -32.96 -36.91
C PHE A 757 14.95 -32.97 -38.37
N HIS A 758 15.29 -31.77 -38.88
CA HIS A 758 15.90 -31.57 -40.21
C HIS A 758 17.28 -30.95 -40.11
N VAL A 759 18.15 -31.35 -41.03
CA VAL A 759 19.45 -30.70 -41.22
C VAL A 759 19.31 -29.62 -42.30
N PRO A 760 19.59 -28.35 -42.00
CA PRO A 760 19.48 -27.26 -42.97
C PRO A 760 20.53 -27.37 -44.08
N ALA A 761 20.35 -26.60 -45.16
CA ALA A 761 21.42 -26.37 -46.13
C ALA A 761 22.49 -25.48 -45.49
N VAL A 762 23.72 -25.98 -45.39
CA VAL A 762 24.82 -25.27 -44.72
C VAL A 762 25.92 -24.86 -45.70
N HIS A 763 26.44 -23.63 -45.57
CA HIS A 763 27.70 -23.18 -46.16
C HIS A 763 28.63 -22.67 -45.06
N ARG A 764 29.94 -22.89 -45.22
CA ARG A 764 30.96 -22.35 -44.30
C ARG A 764 32.07 -21.70 -45.12
N SER A 765 32.37 -20.45 -44.81
CA SER A 765 33.47 -19.68 -45.41
C SER A 765 33.90 -18.57 -44.45
N GLY A 766 35.21 -18.28 -44.37
CA GLY A 766 35.75 -17.15 -43.59
C GLY A 766 35.36 -17.13 -42.09
N GLY A 767 35.16 -18.29 -41.46
CA GLY A 767 34.70 -18.38 -40.07
C GLY A 767 33.19 -18.18 -39.85
N ILE A 768 32.41 -17.93 -40.92
CA ILE A 768 30.95 -17.77 -40.87
C ILE A 768 30.27 -19.07 -41.30
N THR A 769 29.21 -19.45 -40.58
CA THR A 769 28.31 -20.55 -40.96
C THR A 769 26.95 -19.98 -41.37
N ILE A 770 26.55 -20.21 -42.62
CA ILE A 770 25.19 -19.93 -43.10
C ILE A 770 24.39 -21.23 -43.04
N ALA A 771 23.24 -21.21 -42.38
CA ALA A 771 22.28 -22.31 -42.38
C ALA A 771 20.92 -21.80 -42.89
N VAL A 772 20.41 -22.41 -43.97
CA VAL A 772 19.11 -22.09 -44.55
C VAL A 772 18.20 -23.31 -44.42
N SER A 773 17.04 -23.14 -43.79
CA SER A 773 16.01 -24.18 -43.67
C SER A 773 14.72 -23.72 -44.32
N SER A 774 13.99 -24.66 -44.92
CA SER A 774 12.63 -24.50 -45.39
C SER A 774 11.65 -25.39 -44.64
N GLY A 775 12.02 -25.86 -43.44
CA GLY A 775 11.21 -26.79 -42.66
C GLY A 775 11.06 -28.17 -43.31
N GLY A 776 11.99 -28.54 -44.18
CA GLY A 776 11.89 -29.76 -44.99
C GLY A 776 10.96 -29.65 -46.22
N VAL A 777 10.14 -28.60 -46.32
CA VAL A 777 9.11 -28.42 -47.37
C VAL A 777 9.69 -28.14 -48.76
N ALA A 778 10.83 -27.45 -48.84
CA ALA A 778 11.47 -27.13 -50.12
C ALA A 778 13.01 -27.18 -50.04
N PRO A 779 13.63 -28.38 -50.01
CA PRO A 779 15.08 -28.53 -49.82
C PRO A 779 15.90 -27.89 -50.95
N ALA A 780 15.43 -27.96 -52.20
CA ALA A 780 16.09 -27.35 -53.35
C ALA A 780 16.15 -25.80 -53.24
N ARG A 781 15.09 -25.18 -52.72
CA ARG A 781 15.04 -23.73 -52.48
C ARG A 781 16.00 -23.30 -51.37
N ALA A 782 16.09 -24.08 -50.30
CA ALA A 782 17.06 -23.84 -49.23
C ALA A 782 18.50 -23.93 -49.75
N VAL A 783 18.79 -24.90 -50.62
CA VAL A 783 20.09 -25.05 -51.29
C VAL A 783 20.39 -23.87 -52.21
N ALA A 784 19.45 -23.45 -53.05
CA ALA A 784 19.62 -22.33 -53.98
C ALA A 784 19.88 -21.01 -53.24
N LEU A 785 19.10 -20.72 -52.19
CA LEU A 785 19.30 -19.52 -51.37
C LEU A 785 20.63 -19.55 -50.62
N ARG A 786 21.01 -20.70 -50.04
CA ARG A 786 22.31 -20.90 -49.40
C ARG A 786 23.46 -20.69 -50.37
N ASN A 787 23.34 -21.15 -51.62
CA ASN A 787 24.37 -20.94 -52.65
C ASN A 787 24.46 -19.46 -53.06
N ALA A 788 23.33 -18.77 -53.20
CA ALA A 788 23.32 -17.33 -53.49
C ALA A 788 23.98 -16.52 -52.36
N LEU A 789 23.70 -16.86 -51.10
CA LEU A 789 24.35 -16.24 -49.94
C LEU A 789 25.85 -16.57 -49.86
N ALA A 790 26.23 -17.80 -50.24
CA ALA A 790 27.63 -18.22 -50.31
C ALA A 790 28.41 -17.47 -51.41
N GLN A 791 27.81 -17.29 -52.58
CA GLN A 791 28.40 -16.51 -53.68
C GLN A 791 28.54 -15.04 -53.29
N TRP A 792 27.52 -14.45 -52.66
CA TRP A 792 27.58 -13.10 -52.13
C TRP A 792 28.72 -12.91 -51.12
N LEU A 793 28.95 -13.89 -50.23
CA LEU A 793 30.10 -13.87 -49.31
C LEU A 793 31.44 -14.04 -50.02
N GLY A 794 31.49 -14.74 -51.16
CA GLY A 794 32.71 -14.95 -51.95
C GLY A 794 33.10 -13.77 -52.84
N GLU A 795 32.20 -12.81 -53.08
CA GLU A 795 32.46 -11.58 -53.86
C GLU A 795 33.02 -10.43 -52.99
N GLY A 796 33.10 -10.62 -51.67
CA GLY A 796 33.71 -9.68 -50.73
C GLY A 796 34.97 -10.28 -50.11
N ASP A 797 36.13 -10.10 -50.77
CA ASP A 797 37.41 -10.13 -50.06
C ASP A 797 37.34 -9.07 -48.95
N VAL A 798 37.24 -9.53 -47.70
CA VAL A 798 37.56 -8.72 -46.54
C VAL A 798 38.86 -9.30 -46.00
N GLU A 799 39.94 -8.60 -46.32
CA GLU A 799 41.23 -8.67 -45.64
C GLU A 799 41.01 -8.82 -44.14
N GLY A 800 41.49 -9.94 -43.58
CA GLY A 800 41.69 -10.12 -42.15
C GLY A 800 43.07 -9.65 -41.74
#